data_AF-F2R4D5-F1
#
_entry.id   AF-F2R4D5-F1
#
_cell.length_a   1.000
_cell.length_b   1.000
_cell.length_c   1.000
_cell.angle_alpha   90.00
_cell.angle_beta   90.00
_cell.angle_gamma   90.00
#
_symmetry.space_group_name_H-M   'P 1'
#
loop_
_entity.id
_entity.type
_entity.pdbx_description
1 polymer ?
#
loop_
_entity_poly.entity_id
_entity_poly.type
_entity_poly.pdbx_seq_one_letter_code
_entity_poly.pdbx_strand_id
1 'polypeptide(L)'
;MSATATPAPPRPTTTTPPVPATATDAGPGVLRGLARHRGRLIGAAAAVALALGAVLLGGGSWPTSLAVDLSGPLERTSDWIIDNRDGHPLFLYFLGHVSNAVVVSVRAVYLLLLALGWAGVTAAAGLLAWRVAGVRLALTSVAAFGACGLLGMWVPTMQTLALMVVAVAASVLLGGLLGLAAGLSDRMDRILRPVLDTMQVLPAFAYLLPVVLVFGIGVPAAVLATVVYAAPPMARLTALGLRGADAGVMEAAASLGATGRQRLLTARLPLARKELLLGVNQSIMMALGMAVIASVIGAGGLGDRVYQALASVDVGAALAAGVPIVLLAVVLDRVTAAAGERLGTAPAHGSRLRWAVALAATAAVAVAGRLADRLTWPDTWTLDVAEPVNTAVDWMTAHLYSGVPFVGGTADWAAGFTTWVLNPLRDGLQWLPWWSVLLTVGALALLIGTWRTAVTAVLAMAAIGVLGVWDPALDTLSQVLAAVAVTLLLGVALGIAAARSTRLGRALRPVLDVFQTMPQFVYLIPVVALFGVGRAPAVAAAVVYALPAVVRITAQGVRGVDPAAMESSRSLGATGRQQLFQVQLPLARPALLLAVNQGVVLVLAVVVIGGLVGGGALGYDAVFGLAQGDLATGLVAGAAIVCLGLTLDRVTQPTRRRHLAGKGA
;
A
#
# COMPACT_ATOMS: atom_id res chain seq x y z
N MET A 1 -3.56 -72.85 -9.32
CA MET A 1 -2.70 -73.55 -10.31
C MET A 1 -2.72 -72.70 -11.56
N SER A 2 -1.75 -71.80 -11.73
CA SER A 2 -0.53 -71.99 -12.58
C SER A 2 -0.92 -72.03 -14.06
N ALA A 3 -0.54 -71.07 -14.92
CA ALA A 3 0.81 -70.84 -15.43
C ALA A 3 0.85 -69.48 -16.17
N THR A 4 1.67 -68.50 -15.75
CA THR A 4 3.00 -68.13 -16.28
C THR A 4 3.06 -67.75 -17.77
N ALA A 5 3.21 -66.45 -18.03
CA ALA A 5 3.87 -65.91 -19.21
C ALA A 5 4.93 -64.88 -18.75
N THR A 6 6.18 -65.19 -19.04
CA THR A 6 7.41 -64.47 -18.67
C THR A 6 7.65 -63.28 -19.61
N PRO A 7 8.00 -62.07 -19.13
CA PRO A 7 8.54 -61.03 -20.00
C PRO A 7 10.08 -61.14 -20.12
N ALA A 8 10.57 -60.79 -21.32
CA ALA A 8 11.94 -60.92 -21.81
C ALA A 8 13.01 -60.16 -21.00
N PRO A 9 14.30 -60.58 -21.06
CA PRO A 9 15.39 -59.93 -20.34
C PRO A 9 15.73 -58.53 -20.90
N PRO A 10 16.20 -57.59 -20.05
CA PRO A 10 16.64 -56.28 -20.50
C PRO A 10 17.94 -56.38 -21.32
N ARG A 11 18.04 -55.56 -22.37
CA ARG A 11 19.26 -55.40 -23.20
C ARG A 11 20.43 -54.89 -22.34
N PRO A 12 21.67 -55.30 -22.63
CA PRO A 12 22.84 -54.84 -21.89
C PRO A 12 23.07 -53.35 -22.14
N THR A 13 23.05 -52.57 -21.06
CA THR A 13 23.56 -51.20 -21.05
C THR A 13 25.07 -51.25 -21.22
N THR A 14 25.57 -50.59 -22.26
CA THR A 14 27.00 -50.40 -22.48
C THR A 14 27.61 -49.66 -21.28
N THR A 15 28.40 -50.38 -20.49
CA THR A 15 29.26 -49.83 -19.45
C THR A 15 30.39 -49.03 -20.11
N THR A 16 30.22 -47.72 -20.20
CA THR A 16 31.33 -46.79 -20.38
C THR A 16 32.23 -46.87 -19.13
N PRO A 17 33.57 -46.95 -19.28
CA PRO A 17 34.46 -47.00 -18.13
C PRO A 17 34.41 -45.69 -17.33
N PRO A 18 34.73 -45.70 -16.02
CA PRO A 18 34.79 -44.48 -15.24
C PRO A 18 35.92 -43.62 -15.80
N VAL A 19 35.55 -42.49 -16.43
CA VAL A 19 36.50 -41.43 -16.74
C VAL A 19 37.03 -40.93 -15.38
N PRO A 20 38.34 -40.96 -15.12
CA PRO A 20 38.87 -40.40 -13.89
C PRO A 20 38.48 -38.93 -13.84
N ALA A 21 37.89 -38.50 -12.72
CA ALA A 21 37.54 -37.11 -12.50
C ALA A 21 38.81 -36.27 -12.56
N THR A 22 39.10 -35.72 -13.74
CA THR A 22 40.10 -34.70 -13.93
C THR A 22 39.59 -33.46 -13.21
N ALA A 23 40.14 -33.25 -12.02
CA ALA A 23 40.06 -32.01 -11.30
C ALA A 23 40.70 -30.90 -12.14
N THR A 24 39.92 -30.27 -13.00
CA THR A 24 40.26 -28.99 -13.64
C THR A 24 39.11 -28.03 -13.46
N ASP A 25 38.90 -27.64 -12.20
CA ASP A 25 38.15 -26.44 -11.84
C ASP A 25 39.07 -25.53 -11.02
N ALA A 26 40.28 -25.30 -11.56
CA ALA A 26 41.24 -24.31 -11.09
C ALA A 26 40.88 -22.93 -11.65
N GLY A 27 39.70 -22.42 -11.29
CA GLY A 27 39.44 -20.98 -11.31
C GLY A 27 40.19 -20.32 -10.14
N PRO A 28 40.81 -19.14 -10.32
CA PRO A 28 41.75 -18.59 -9.34
C PRO A 28 41.08 -18.44 -7.96
N GLY A 29 41.64 -19.10 -6.95
CA GLY A 29 41.15 -19.10 -5.56
C GLY A 29 40.97 -17.70 -4.96
N VAL A 30 41.61 -16.69 -5.56
CA VAL A 30 41.45 -15.26 -5.27
C VAL A 30 40.01 -14.78 -5.46
N LEU A 31 39.30 -15.21 -6.52
CA LEU A 31 37.92 -14.77 -6.77
C LEU A 31 36.92 -15.37 -5.76
N ARG A 32 37.16 -16.61 -5.30
CA ARG A 32 36.36 -17.24 -4.23
C ARG A 32 36.67 -16.62 -2.84
N GLY A 33 37.92 -16.21 -2.59
CA GLY A 33 38.31 -15.47 -1.39
C GLY A 33 37.71 -14.06 -1.33
N LEU A 34 37.72 -13.33 -2.47
CA LEU A 34 37.09 -12.01 -2.62
C LEU A 34 35.57 -12.07 -2.40
N ALA A 35 34.90 -13.17 -2.79
CA ALA A 35 33.47 -13.35 -2.54
C ALA A 35 33.13 -13.50 -1.05
N ARG A 36 33.99 -14.16 -0.24
CA ARG A 36 33.85 -14.27 1.22
C ARG A 36 34.14 -12.96 1.95
N HIS A 37 34.97 -12.09 1.38
CA HIS A 37 35.34 -10.79 1.95
C HIS A 37 34.67 -9.59 1.27
N ARG A 38 33.73 -9.82 0.33
CA ARG A 38 33.07 -8.79 -0.47
C ARG A 38 32.52 -7.64 0.38
N GLY A 39 31.91 -7.95 1.52
CA GLY A 39 31.41 -6.93 2.45
C GLY A 39 32.51 -6.10 3.10
N ARG A 40 33.62 -6.73 3.52
CA ARG A 40 34.78 -6.05 4.12
C ARG A 40 35.51 -5.18 3.09
N LEU A 41 35.59 -5.63 1.84
CA LEU A 41 36.21 -4.91 0.73
C LEU A 41 35.38 -3.69 0.31
N ILE A 42 34.05 -3.84 0.21
CA ILE A 42 33.15 -2.71 -0.07
C ILE A 42 33.21 -1.70 1.07
N GLY A 43 33.21 -2.15 2.33
CA GLY A 43 33.36 -1.29 3.50
C GLY A 43 34.69 -0.53 3.51
N ALA A 44 35.81 -1.22 3.25
CA ALA A 44 37.13 -0.59 3.16
C ALA A 44 37.23 0.40 2.00
N ALA A 45 36.71 0.06 0.82
CA ALA A 45 36.68 0.96 -0.33
C ALA A 45 35.82 2.19 -0.08
N ALA A 46 34.66 2.04 0.58
CA ALA A 46 33.81 3.16 0.97
C ALA A 46 34.51 4.05 2.01
N ALA A 47 35.17 3.48 3.01
CA ALA A 47 35.93 4.25 4.00
C ALA A 47 37.08 5.05 3.37
N VAL A 48 37.81 4.44 2.43
CA VAL A 48 38.86 5.12 1.65
C VAL A 48 38.28 6.23 0.77
N ALA A 49 37.16 5.97 0.08
CA ALA A 49 36.47 6.97 -0.73
C ALA A 49 35.91 8.14 0.11
N LEU A 50 35.45 7.86 1.34
CA LEU A 50 35.00 8.88 2.28
C LEU A 50 36.17 9.77 2.74
N ALA A 51 37.30 9.17 3.08
CA ALA A 51 38.51 9.90 3.47
C ALA A 51 39.07 10.75 2.31
N LEU A 52 39.11 10.22 1.08
CA LEU A 52 39.53 10.94 -0.11
C LEU A 52 38.58 12.08 -0.49
N GLY A 53 37.27 11.84 -0.44
CA GLY A 53 36.27 12.86 -0.74
C GLY A 53 36.32 14.03 0.24
N ALA A 54 36.59 13.77 1.53
CA ALA A 54 36.69 14.79 2.56
C ALA A 54 37.85 15.76 2.30
N VAL A 55 38.92 15.28 1.68
CA VAL A 55 40.10 16.08 1.32
C VAL A 55 39.92 16.80 -0.02
N LEU A 56 39.23 16.18 -0.99
CA LEU A 56 39.20 16.64 -2.38
C LEU A 56 37.98 17.47 -2.78
N LEU A 57 36.81 17.22 -2.19
CA LEU A 57 35.52 17.77 -2.66
C LEU A 57 34.92 18.82 -1.71
N GLY A 58 35.57 19.07 -0.57
CA GLY A 58 35.05 19.96 0.47
C GLY A 58 33.78 19.43 1.15
N GLY A 59 33.21 20.22 2.04
CA GLY A 59 31.95 19.93 2.74
C GLY A 59 30.81 20.84 2.29
N GLY A 60 29.56 20.40 2.45
CA GLY A 60 28.39 21.21 2.16
C GLY A 60 27.17 20.41 1.69
N SER A 61 26.02 21.08 1.67
CA SER A 61 24.78 20.59 1.05
C SER A 61 24.93 20.47 -0.47
N TRP A 62 23.88 20.02 -1.15
CA TRP A 62 23.91 19.87 -2.60
C TRP A 62 24.28 21.19 -3.30
N PRO A 63 25.25 21.20 -4.24
CA PRO A 63 25.65 22.42 -4.92
C PRO A 63 24.49 23.00 -5.73
N THR A 64 24.16 24.27 -5.49
CA THR A 64 23.07 24.97 -6.21
C THR A 64 23.33 25.07 -7.72
N SER A 65 24.60 25.06 -8.14
CA SER A 65 24.98 25.00 -9.56
C SER A 65 24.64 23.68 -10.26
N LEU A 66 24.45 22.59 -9.49
CA LEU A 66 24.00 21.30 -9.98
C LEU A 66 22.49 21.11 -9.83
N ALA A 67 21.80 22.06 -9.19
CA ALA A 67 20.35 22.06 -9.12
C ALA A 67 19.77 22.58 -10.44
N VAL A 68 18.67 21.95 -10.87
CA VAL A 68 17.88 22.35 -12.01
C VAL A 68 16.57 22.89 -11.48
N ASP A 69 16.34 24.18 -11.70
CA ASP A 69 15.09 24.82 -11.35
C ASP A 69 13.98 24.39 -12.32
N LEU A 70 13.03 23.63 -11.80
CA LEU A 70 11.84 23.20 -12.53
C LEU A 70 10.65 24.12 -12.33
N SER A 71 10.74 25.15 -11.47
CA SER A 71 9.63 26.07 -11.23
C SER A 71 9.16 26.75 -12.51
N GLY A 72 10.05 27.43 -13.24
CA GLY A 72 9.68 28.14 -14.47
C GLY A 72 9.00 27.28 -15.55
N PRO A 73 9.48 26.07 -15.90
CA PRO A 73 8.76 25.16 -16.79
C PRO A 73 7.40 24.69 -16.26
N LEU A 74 7.30 24.39 -14.95
CA LEU A 74 6.08 23.87 -14.33
C LEU A 74 5.02 24.95 -14.14
N GLU A 75 5.41 26.16 -13.74
CA GLU A 75 4.55 27.34 -13.65
C GLU A 75 3.97 27.68 -15.02
N ARG A 76 4.79 27.79 -16.07
CA ARG A 76 4.29 28.00 -17.44
C ARG A 76 3.31 26.92 -17.89
N THR A 77 3.52 25.68 -17.46
CA THR A 77 2.60 24.58 -17.76
C THR A 77 1.29 24.75 -17.00
N SER A 78 1.36 25.11 -15.71
CA SER A 78 0.20 25.40 -14.86
C SER A 78 -0.63 26.56 -15.42
N ASP A 79 0.02 27.68 -15.72
CA ASP A 79 -0.60 28.87 -16.31
C ASP A 79 -1.28 28.54 -17.64
N TRP A 80 -0.59 27.79 -18.51
CA TRP A 80 -1.19 27.34 -19.76
C TRP A 80 -2.44 26.49 -19.53
N ILE A 81 -2.42 25.56 -18.57
CA ILE A 81 -3.60 24.73 -18.25
C ILE A 81 -4.75 25.62 -17.77
N ILE A 82 -4.48 26.55 -16.84
CA ILE A 82 -5.49 27.43 -16.26
C ILE A 82 -6.11 28.33 -17.34
N ASP A 83 -5.28 29.01 -18.14
CA ASP A 83 -5.72 29.94 -19.18
C ASP A 83 -6.52 29.26 -20.29
N ASN A 84 -6.23 27.98 -20.56
CA ASN A 84 -6.84 27.23 -21.65
C ASN A 84 -8.01 26.34 -21.22
N ARG A 85 -8.23 26.15 -19.91
CA ARG A 85 -9.22 25.20 -19.39
C ARG A 85 -10.64 25.49 -19.89
N ASP A 86 -11.01 26.76 -19.98
CA ASP A 86 -12.38 27.17 -20.30
C ASP A 86 -12.58 27.54 -21.78
N GLY A 87 -11.51 27.52 -22.59
CA GLY A 87 -11.57 27.94 -24.00
C GLY A 87 -11.00 26.95 -25.00
N HIS A 88 -10.06 26.09 -24.60
CA HIS A 88 -9.35 25.22 -25.55
C HIS A 88 -10.17 23.96 -25.91
N PRO A 89 -10.23 23.56 -27.20
CA PRO A 89 -11.06 22.43 -27.65
C PRO A 89 -10.81 21.10 -26.93
N LEU A 90 -9.57 20.81 -26.55
CA LEU A 90 -9.22 19.61 -25.77
C LEU A 90 -9.96 19.59 -24.42
N PHE A 91 -10.03 20.73 -23.73
CA PHE A 91 -10.69 20.81 -22.43
C PHE A 91 -12.21 20.76 -22.59
N LEU A 92 -12.77 21.49 -23.55
CA LEU A 92 -14.22 21.54 -23.73
C LEU A 92 -14.81 20.22 -24.30
N TYR A 93 -14.20 19.68 -25.35
CA TYR A 93 -14.79 18.56 -26.11
C TYR A 93 -14.28 17.18 -25.71
N PHE A 94 -13.10 17.08 -25.09
CA PHE A 94 -12.60 15.79 -24.62
C PHE A 94 -12.63 15.69 -23.09
N LEU A 95 -11.85 16.51 -22.39
CA LEU A 95 -11.74 16.41 -20.93
C LEU A 95 -13.04 16.79 -20.22
N GLY A 96 -13.79 17.75 -20.76
CA GLY A 96 -15.10 18.17 -20.26
C GLY A 96 -16.15 17.07 -20.40
N HIS A 97 -16.10 16.28 -21.47
CA HIS A 97 -16.99 15.11 -21.61
C HIS A 97 -16.62 14.00 -20.64
N VAL A 98 -15.32 13.78 -20.39
CA VAL A 98 -14.86 12.84 -19.34
C VAL A 98 -15.36 13.32 -17.97
N SER A 99 -15.18 14.61 -17.65
CA SER A 99 -15.65 15.23 -16.41
C SER A 99 -17.15 15.07 -16.23
N ASN A 100 -17.94 15.44 -17.26
CA ASN A 100 -19.40 15.30 -17.26
C ASN A 100 -19.84 13.84 -17.12
N ALA A 101 -19.19 12.91 -17.80
CA ALA A 101 -19.49 11.49 -17.67
C ALA A 101 -19.26 10.99 -16.24
N VAL A 102 -18.18 11.44 -15.59
CA VAL A 102 -17.91 11.13 -14.18
C VAL A 102 -18.98 11.73 -13.27
N VAL A 103 -19.29 13.03 -13.41
CA VAL A 103 -20.31 13.71 -12.59
C VAL A 103 -21.66 13.02 -12.74
N VAL A 104 -22.10 12.78 -13.97
CA VAL A 104 -23.39 12.15 -14.26
C VAL A 104 -23.42 10.73 -13.69
N SER A 105 -22.34 9.96 -13.83
CA SER A 105 -22.27 8.60 -13.29
C SER A 105 -22.35 8.57 -11.77
N VAL A 106 -21.54 9.39 -11.09
CA VAL A 106 -21.54 9.45 -9.61
C VAL A 106 -22.89 9.96 -9.11
N ARG A 107 -23.43 11.01 -9.73
CA ARG A 107 -24.74 11.56 -9.38
C ARG A 107 -25.85 10.54 -9.61
N ALA A 108 -25.82 9.78 -10.70
CA ALA A 108 -26.82 8.74 -10.98
C ALA A 108 -26.79 7.65 -9.90
N VAL A 109 -25.60 7.18 -9.51
CA VAL A 109 -25.46 6.20 -8.41
C VAL A 109 -25.94 6.80 -7.09
N TYR A 110 -25.55 8.04 -6.78
CA TYR A 110 -25.97 8.72 -5.55
C TYR A 110 -27.49 8.91 -5.47
N LEU A 111 -28.12 9.36 -6.56
CA LEU A 111 -29.58 9.52 -6.64
C LEU A 111 -30.31 8.17 -6.54
N LEU A 112 -29.74 7.10 -7.11
CA LEU A 112 -30.26 5.75 -6.93
C LEU A 112 -30.23 5.32 -5.46
N LEU A 113 -29.11 5.54 -4.77
CA LEU A 113 -28.96 5.23 -3.35
C LEU A 113 -29.96 6.02 -2.49
N LEU A 114 -30.17 7.31 -2.79
CA LEU A 114 -31.17 8.13 -2.12
C LEU A 114 -32.59 7.66 -2.42
N ALA A 115 -32.90 7.28 -3.66
CA ALA A 115 -34.21 6.79 -4.06
C ALA A 115 -34.57 5.47 -3.37
N LEU A 116 -33.58 4.61 -3.11
CA LEU A 116 -33.75 3.39 -2.33
C LEU A 116 -34.04 3.67 -0.84
N GLY A 117 -33.61 4.82 -0.33
CA GLY A 117 -33.68 5.17 1.08
C GLY A 117 -32.81 4.27 1.96
N TRP A 118 -32.73 4.59 3.26
CA TRP A 118 -31.83 3.85 4.16
C TRP A 118 -32.20 2.37 4.30
N ALA A 119 -33.50 2.06 4.37
CA ALA A 119 -34.00 0.70 4.49
C ALA A 119 -33.73 -0.11 3.22
N GLY A 120 -33.95 0.48 2.04
CA GLY A 120 -33.71 -0.18 0.75
C GLY A 120 -32.23 -0.44 0.49
N VAL A 121 -31.34 0.52 0.79
CA VAL A 121 -29.89 0.32 0.66
C VAL A 121 -29.39 -0.75 1.63
N THR A 122 -29.83 -0.71 2.89
CA THR A 122 -29.43 -1.71 3.89
C THR A 122 -29.93 -3.11 3.52
N ALA A 123 -31.16 -3.23 3.02
CA ALA A 123 -31.69 -4.48 2.51
C ALA A 123 -30.92 -4.96 1.27
N ALA A 124 -30.59 -4.07 0.33
CA ALA A 124 -29.80 -4.38 -0.85
C ALA A 124 -28.44 -4.96 -0.47
N ALA A 125 -27.72 -4.29 0.44
CA ALA A 125 -26.42 -4.74 0.92
C ALA A 125 -26.50 -6.08 1.66
N GLY A 126 -27.49 -6.25 2.55
CA GLY A 126 -27.73 -7.49 3.28
C GLY A 126 -28.08 -8.66 2.37
N LEU A 127 -28.99 -8.47 1.41
CA LEU A 127 -29.40 -9.50 0.47
C LEU A 127 -28.28 -9.86 -0.51
N LEU A 128 -27.52 -8.87 -1.00
CA LEU A 128 -26.34 -9.12 -1.83
C LEU A 128 -25.32 -9.97 -1.06
N ALA A 129 -24.97 -9.57 0.17
CA ALA A 129 -24.04 -10.31 1.01
C ALA A 129 -24.56 -11.70 1.39
N TRP A 130 -25.86 -11.86 1.65
CA TRP A 130 -26.47 -13.18 1.88
C TRP A 130 -26.28 -14.10 0.66
N ARG A 131 -26.51 -13.57 -0.54
CA ARG A 131 -26.43 -14.34 -1.78
C ARG A 131 -25.00 -14.70 -2.15
N VAL A 132 -24.05 -13.82 -1.87
CA VAL A 132 -22.64 -13.99 -2.24
C VAL A 132 -21.83 -14.71 -1.17
N ALA A 133 -22.14 -14.51 0.11
CA ALA A 133 -21.27 -14.90 1.21
C ALA A 133 -22.00 -15.63 2.36
N GLY A 134 -23.34 -15.64 2.36
CA GLY A 134 -24.16 -16.33 3.35
C GLY A 134 -24.64 -15.43 4.49
N VAL A 135 -25.38 -16.02 5.44
CA VAL A 135 -26.14 -15.27 6.47
C VAL A 135 -25.23 -14.45 7.39
N ARG A 136 -24.08 -14.97 7.79
CA ARG A 136 -23.16 -14.25 8.68
C ARG A 136 -22.73 -12.91 8.07
N LEU A 137 -22.35 -12.94 6.79
CA LEU A 137 -21.93 -11.75 6.06
C LEU A 137 -23.09 -10.80 5.73
N ALA A 138 -24.29 -11.35 5.52
CA ALA A 138 -25.51 -10.54 5.42
C ALA A 138 -25.75 -9.72 6.69
N LEU A 139 -25.67 -10.35 7.85
CA LEU A 139 -25.86 -9.70 9.14
C LEU A 139 -24.78 -8.66 9.41
N THR A 140 -23.52 -8.95 9.10
CA THR A 140 -22.45 -7.95 9.24
C THR A 140 -22.66 -6.76 8.32
N SER A 141 -23.13 -6.96 7.09
CA SER A 141 -23.44 -5.86 6.18
C SER A 141 -24.60 -5.01 6.69
N VAL A 142 -25.70 -5.63 7.13
CA VAL A 142 -26.84 -4.91 7.72
C VAL A 142 -26.42 -4.13 8.96
N ALA A 143 -25.64 -4.75 9.85
CA ALA A 143 -25.12 -4.09 11.04
C ALA A 143 -24.16 -2.94 10.71
N ALA A 144 -23.31 -3.10 9.69
CA ALA A 144 -22.39 -2.05 9.25
C ALA A 144 -23.13 -0.82 8.72
N PHE A 145 -24.08 -1.00 7.80
CA PHE A 145 -24.89 0.11 7.29
C PHE A 145 -25.77 0.74 8.39
N GLY A 146 -26.34 -0.09 9.27
CA GLY A 146 -27.06 0.39 10.45
C GLY A 146 -26.17 1.25 11.36
N ALA A 147 -24.94 0.82 11.64
CA ALA A 147 -23.98 1.59 12.42
C ALA A 147 -23.60 2.92 11.75
N CYS A 148 -23.42 2.95 10.42
CA CYS A 148 -23.20 4.21 9.70
C CYS A 148 -24.36 5.20 9.90
N GLY A 149 -25.59 4.70 9.94
CA GLY A 149 -26.78 5.50 10.25
C GLY A 149 -26.82 5.97 11.70
N LEU A 150 -26.62 5.04 12.64
CA LEU A 150 -26.59 5.33 14.09
C LEU A 150 -25.53 6.40 14.42
N LEU A 151 -24.40 6.45 13.71
CA LEU A 151 -23.37 7.47 13.92
C LEU A 151 -23.71 8.84 13.29
N GLY A 152 -24.90 9.02 12.70
CA GLY A 152 -25.26 10.25 11.98
C GLY A 152 -24.53 10.43 10.64
N MET A 153 -23.89 9.38 10.13
CA MET A 153 -23.02 9.43 8.95
C MET A 153 -23.66 8.81 7.70
N TRP A 154 -24.98 8.70 7.66
CA TRP A 154 -25.69 8.07 6.54
C TRP A 154 -25.43 8.77 5.21
N VAL A 155 -25.67 10.08 5.14
CA VAL A 155 -25.49 10.87 3.90
C VAL A 155 -24.03 10.87 3.43
N PRO A 156 -23.03 11.16 4.30
CA PRO A 156 -21.63 11.01 3.93
C PRO A 156 -21.26 9.62 3.42
N THR A 157 -21.81 8.56 4.03
CA THR A 157 -21.58 7.18 3.61
C THR A 157 -22.11 6.93 2.20
N MET A 158 -23.31 7.44 1.86
CA MET A 158 -23.87 7.29 0.51
C MET A 158 -23.07 8.04 -0.56
N GLN A 159 -22.57 9.24 -0.23
CA GLN A 159 -21.71 10.01 -1.13
C GLN A 159 -20.40 9.25 -1.41
N THR A 160 -19.74 8.76 -0.37
CA THR A 160 -18.52 7.94 -0.52
C THR A 160 -18.80 6.66 -1.29
N LEU A 161 -19.89 5.95 -1.00
CA LEU A 161 -20.26 4.73 -1.73
C LEU A 161 -20.51 5.00 -3.22
N ALA A 162 -21.20 6.10 -3.56
CA ALA A 162 -21.45 6.48 -4.95
C ALA A 162 -20.16 6.77 -5.72
N LEU A 163 -19.25 7.55 -5.12
CA LEU A 163 -17.94 7.82 -5.69
C LEU A 163 -17.14 6.54 -5.87
N MET A 164 -17.14 5.66 -4.86
CA MET A 164 -16.43 4.38 -4.87
C MET A 164 -16.92 3.45 -5.97
N VAL A 165 -18.24 3.31 -6.18
CA VAL A 165 -18.78 2.46 -7.24
C VAL A 165 -18.25 2.87 -8.61
N VAL A 166 -18.26 4.18 -8.92
CA VAL A 166 -17.79 4.69 -10.21
C VAL A 166 -16.26 4.59 -10.32
N ALA A 167 -15.53 5.01 -9.30
CA ALA A 167 -14.07 4.99 -9.30
C ALA A 167 -13.51 3.57 -9.38
N VAL A 168 -14.07 2.62 -8.63
CA VAL A 168 -13.67 1.21 -8.70
C VAL A 168 -14.00 0.62 -10.07
N ALA A 169 -15.20 0.86 -10.60
CA ALA A 169 -15.58 0.35 -11.93
C ALA A 169 -14.61 0.87 -13.01
N ALA A 170 -14.29 2.16 -12.99
CA ALA A 170 -13.32 2.76 -13.90
C ALA A 170 -11.90 2.21 -13.69
N SER A 171 -11.47 2.00 -12.45
CA SER A 171 -10.16 1.44 -12.09
C SER A 171 -10.01 -0.01 -12.56
N VAL A 172 -11.05 -0.82 -12.35
CA VAL A 172 -11.08 -2.23 -12.77
C VAL A 172 -11.09 -2.32 -14.29
N LEU A 173 -11.84 -1.46 -14.97
CA LEU A 173 -11.85 -1.39 -16.43
C LEU A 173 -10.47 -1.00 -16.97
N LEU A 174 -9.92 0.14 -16.54
CA LEU A 174 -8.63 0.62 -17.01
C LEU A 174 -7.51 -0.36 -16.66
N GLY A 175 -7.43 -0.77 -15.39
CA GLY A 175 -6.44 -1.73 -14.92
C GLY A 175 -6.56 -3.08 -15.61
N GLY A 176 -7.78 -3.58 -15.82
CA GLY A 176 -8.03 -4.83 -16.57
C GLY A 176 -7.55 -4.75 -18.01
N LEU A 177 -7.78 -3.62 -18.71
CA LEU A 177 -7.29 -3.39 -20.07
C LEU A 177 -5.76 -3.30 -20.14
N LEU A 178 -5.14 -2.52 -19.25
CA LEU A 178 -3.68 -2.42 -19.15
C LEU A 178 -3.04 -3.77 -18.81
N GLY A 179 -3.66 -4.52 -17.89
CA GLY A 179 -3.24 -5.85 -17.48
C GLY A 179 -3.41 -6.90 -18.57
N LEU A 180 -4.46 -6.82 -19.38
CA LEU A 180 -4.64 -7.65 -20.56
C LEU A 180 -3.51 -7.38 -21.57
N ALA A 181 -3.20 -6.11 -21.82
CA ALA A 181 -2.15 -5.72 -22.75
C ALA A 181 -0.76 -6.20 -22.26
N ALA A 182 -0.44 -6.03 -20.98
CA ALA A 182 0.78 -6.56 -20.37
C ALA A 182 0.80 -8.10 -20.31
N GLY A 183 -0.33 -8.74 -20.04
CA GLY A 183 -0.44 -10.20 -19.93
C GLY A 183 -0.24 -10.92 -21.28
N LEU A 184 -0.62 -10.27 -22.38
CA LEU A 184 -0.51 -10.83 -23.73
C LEU A 184 0.79 -10.48 -24.46
N SER A 185 1.54 -9.46 -24.03
CA SER A 185 2.74 -8.98 -24.71
C SER A 185 3.89 -8.66 -23.75
N ASP A 186 5.05 -9.31 -23.95
CA ASP A 186 6.30 -9.04 -23.21
C ASP A 186 6.86 -7.64 -23.46
N ARG A 187 6.56 -7.05 -24.62
CA ARG A 187 6.93 -5.67 -24.90
C ARG A 187 6.08 -4.71 -24.07
N MET A 188 4.76 -4.94 -24.05
CA MET A 188 3.84 -4.09 -23.30
C MET A 188 4.08 -4.21 -21.78
N ASP A 189 4.32 -5.42 -21.28
CA ASP A 189 4.66 -5.64 -19.88
C ASP A 189 5.92 -4.87 -19.44
N ARG A 190 6.97 -4.85 -20.27
CA ARG A 190 8.18 -4.07 -20.00
C ARG A 190 7.95 -2.56 -20.01
N ILE A 191 7.04 -2.06 -20.85
CA ILE A 191 6.71 -0.62 -20.94
C ILE A 191 5.81 -0.19 -19.77
N LEU A 192 4.80 -0.98 -19.43
CA LEU A 192 3.82 -0.64 -18.41
C LEU A 192 4.35 -0.78 -16.98
N ARG A 193 5.27 -1.73 -16.72
CA ARG A 193 5.81 -1.96 -15.36
C ARG A 193 6.31 -0.66 -14.68
N PRO A 194 7.20 0.16 -15.28
CA PRO A 194 7.63 1.41 -14.68
C PRO A 194 6.48 2.40 -14.44
N VAL A 195 5.54 2.52 -15.39
CA VAL A 195 4.39 3.42 -15.26
C VAL A 195 3.53 3.02 -14.06
N LEU A 196 3.20 1.74 -13.96
CA LEU A 196 2.44 1.19 -12.84
C LEU A 196 3.20 1.27 -11.52
N ASP A 197 4.54 1.17 -11.53
CA ASP A 197 5.39 1.33 -10.34
C ASP A 197 5.30 2.79 -9.85
N THR A 198 5.47 3.75 -10.76
CA THR A 198 5.38 5.18 -10.46
C THR A 198 4.00 5.57 -9.92
N MET A 199 2.91 5.09 -10.54
CA MET A 199 1.54 5.36 -10.08
C MET A 199 1.26 4.88 -8.65
N GLN A 200 1.97 3.86 -8.17
CA GLN A 200 1.79 3.30 -6.82
C GLN A 200 2.73 3.90 -5.77
N VAL A 201 3.86 4.46 -6.20
CA VAL A 201 4.88 5.02 -5.30
C VAL A 201 4.72 6.53 -5.15
N LEU A 202 4.17 7.23 -6.14
CA LEU A 202 3.87 8.66 -6.03
C LEU A 202 2.92 8.93 -4.86
N PRO A 203 3.27 9.84 -3.94
CA PRO A 203 2.36 10.28 -2.91
C PRO A 203 1.09 10.86 -3.50
N ALA A 204 -0.03 10.64 -2.83
CA ALA A 204 -1.34 11.09 -3.29
C ALA A 204 -1.37 12.60 -3.62
N PHE A 205 -0.82 13.44 -2.75
CA PHE A 205 -0.79 14.89 -2.94
C PHE A 205 -0.01 15.33 -4.20
N ALA A 206 1.02 14.59 -4.57
CA ALA A 206 1.86 14.92 -5.73
C ALA A 206 1.11 14.84 -7.06
N TYR A 207 0.25 13.82 -7.23
CA TYR A 207 -0.53 13.67 -8.46
C TYR A 207 -1.94 14.27 -8.36
N LEU A 208 -2.45 14.52 -7.15
CA LEU A 208 -3.73 15.22 -6.97
C LEU A 208 -3.73 16.58 -7.65
N LEU A 209 -2.65 17.36 -7.48
CA LEU A 209 -2.55 18.71 -7.99
C LEU A 209 -2.65 18.80 -9.53
N PRO A 210 -1.85 18.04 -10.32
CA PRO A 210 -2.04 17.96 -11.77
C PRO A 210 -3.48 17.60 -12.18
N VAL A 211 -4.11 16.66 -11.46
CA VAL A 211 -5.48 16.24 -11.76
C VAL A 211 -6.49 17.36 -11.45
N VAL A 212 -6.31 18.10 -10.35
CA VAL A 212 -7.15 19.25 -9.99
C VAL A 212 -6.96 20.41 -10.96
N LEU A 213 -5.74 20.68 -11.41
CA LEU A 213 -5.48 21.72 -12.42
C LEU A 213 -6.25 21.43 -13.71
N VAL A 214 -6.21 20.18 -14.18
CA VAL A 214 -6.83 19.76 -15.44
C VAL A 214 -8.36 19.64 -15.35
N PHE A 215 -8.89 19.07 -14.26
CA PHE A 215 -10.31 18.74 -14.13
C PHE A 215 -11.11 19.64 -13.18
N GLY A 216 -10.43 20.56 -12.49
CA GLY A 216 -11.02 21.39 -11.44
C GLY A 216 -11.17 20.65 -10.10
N ILE A 217 -11.50 21.42 -9.06
CA ILE A 217 -11.83 20.89 -7.73
C ILE A 217 -13.20 20.20 -7.81
N GLY A 218 -13.32 19.01 -7.21
CA GLY A 218 -14.60 18.29 -7.10
C GLY A 218 -14.53 16.81 -7.47
N VAL A 219 -15.72 16.23 -7.69
CA VAL A 219 -15.93 14.81 -7.99
C VAL A 219 -15.11 14.29 -9.19
N PRO A 220 -14.97 15.01 -10.33
CA PRO A 220 -14.17 14.55 -11.46
C PRO A 220 -12.71 14.26 -11.09
N ALA A 221 -12.04 15.24 -10.48
CA ALA A 221 -10.65 15.10 -10.07
C ALA A 221 -10.49 13.99 -9.01
N ALA A 222 -11.42 13.91 -8.05
CA ALA A 222 -11.42 12.86 -7.03
C ALA A 222 -11.50 11.44 -7.61
N VAL A 223 -12.43 11.20 -8.54
CA VAL A 223 -12.59 9.89 -9.19
C VAL A 223 -11.37 9.57 -10.04
N LEU A 224 -10.85 10.51 -10.83
CA LEU A 224 -9.71 10.28 -11.71
C LEU A 224 -8.42 10.02 -10.93
N ALA A 225 -8.17 10.79 -9.86
CA ALA A 225 -7.06 10.56 -8.94
C ALA A 225 -7.16 9.18 -8.27
N THR A 226 -8.38 8.77 -7.90
CA THR A 226 -8.67 7.44 -7.38
C THR A 226 -8.39 6.34 -8.41
N VAL A 227 -8.74 6.56 -9.67
CA VAL A 227 -8.46 5.62 -10.77
C VAL A 227 -6.96 5.44 -11.01
N VAL A 228 -6.19 6.54 -11.00
CA VAL A 228 -4.72 6.48 -11.11
C VAL A 228 -4.13 5.63 -9.98
N TYR A 229 -4.62 5.82 -8.75
CA TYR A 229 -4.13 5.08 -7.59
C TYR A 229 -4.54 3.59 -7.57
N ALA A 230 -5.78 3.30 -7.97
CA ALA A 230 -6.40 1.98 -7.80
C ALA A 230 -6.34 1.07 -9.04
N ALA A 231 -6.02 1.57 -10.23
CA ALA A 231 -5.87 0.75 -11.44
C ALA A 231 -4.63 -0.20 -11.45
N PRO A 232 -3.45 0.19 -10.91
CA PRO A 232 -2.24 -0.63 -11.01
C PRO A 232 -2.32 -2.04 -10.40
N PRO A 233 -2.94 -2.29 -9.23
CA PRO A 233 -3.12 -3.65 -8.70
C PRO A 233 -3.88 -4.56 -9.66
N MET A 234 -4.98 -4.05 -10.24
CA MET A 234 -5.76 -4.79 -11.23
C MET A 234 -4.91 -5.11 -12.46
N ALA A 235 -4.14 -4.16 -12.96
CA ALA A 235 -3.26 -4.37 -14.11
C ALA A 235 -2.21 -5.46 -13.84
N ARG A 236 -1.53 -5.39 -12.69
CA ARG A 236 -0.49 -6.37 -12.33
C ARG A 236 -1.04 -7.77 -12.13
N LEU A 237 -2.14 -7.89 -11.39
CA LEU A 237 -2.71 -9.19 -11.08
C LEU A 237 -3.37 -9.84 -12.31
N THR A 238 -3.99 -9.03 -13.18
CA THR A 238 -4.44 -9.50 -14.50
C THR A 238 -3.27 -10.03 -15.33
N ALA A 239 -2.19 -9.26 -15.46
CA ALA A 239 -1.03 -9.68 -16.22
C ALA A 239 -0.39 -10.95 -15.64
N LEU A 240 -0.28 -11.03 -14.31
CA LEU A 240 0.23 -12.20 -13.60
C LEU A 240 -0.62 -13.45 -13.87
N GLY A 241 -1.94 -13.36 -13.72
CA GLY A 241 -2.84 -14.49 -13.95
C GLY A 241 -2.81 -14.98 -15.40
N LEU A 242 -2.79 -14.06 -16.37
CA LEU A 242 -2.73 -14.43 -17.80
C LEU A 242 -1.39 -15.07 -18.19
N ARG A 243 -0.29 -14.65 -17.57
CA ARG A 243 1.06 -15.17 -17.83
C ARG A 243 1.36 -16.45 -17.04
N GLY A 244 0.69 -16.65 -15.90
CA GLY A 244 0.82 -17.82 -15.03
C GLY A 244 -0.08 -18.99 -15.39
N ALA A 245 -0.83 -18.91 -16.52
CA ALA A 245 -1.66 -20.01 -17.00
C ALA A 245 -0.82 -21.27 -17.30
N ASP A 246 -1.36 -22.44 -16.96
CA ASP A 246 -0.67 -23.73 -17.11
C ASP A 246 -0.21 -23.98 -18.55
N ALA A 247 1.08 -24.28 -18.72
CA ALA A 247 1.68 -24.47 -20.03
C ALA A 247 1.06 -25.67 -20.78
N GLY A 248 0.78 -26.78 -20.07
CA GLY A 248 0.18 -27.98 -20.66
C GLY A 248 -1.23 -27.72 -21.20
N VAL A 249 -2.07 -26.98 -20.45
CA VAL A 249 -3.40 -26.56 -20.93
C VAL A 249 -3.28 -25.65 -22.16
N MET A 250 -2.29 -24.76 -22.19
CA MET A 250 -2.07 -23.86 -23.32
C MET A 250 -1.57 -24.58 -24.57
N GLU A 251 -0.70 -25.58 -24.41
CA GLU A 251 -0.24 -26.46 -25.49
C GLU A 251 -1.39 -27.31 -26.03
N ALA A 252 -2.17 -27.95 -25.16
CA ALA A 252 -3.35 -28.72 -25.56
C ALA A 252 -4.36 -27.87 -26.34
N ALA A 253 -4.66 -26.65 -25.86
CA ALA A 253 -5.54 -25.73 -26.57
C ALA A 253 -4.98 -25.32 -27.95
N ALA A 254 -3.66 -25.15 -28.07
CA ALA A 254 -3.02 -24.87 -29.35
C ALA A 254 -3.05 -26.09 -30.31
N SER A 255 -2.82 -27.30 -29.80
CA SER A 255 -2.91 -28.55 -30.57
C SER A 255 -4.33 -28.81 -31.10
N LEU A 256 -5.36 -28.34 -30.40
CA LEU A 256 -6.75 -28.37 -30.85
C LEU A 256 -7.10 -27.28 -31.90
N GLY A 257 -6.10 -26.50 -32.35
CA GLY A 257 -6.30 -25.46 -33.36
C GLY A 257 -6.96 -24.18 -32.84
N ALA A 258 -7.01 -23.95 -31.52
CA ALA A 258 -7.67 -22.77 -30.97
C ALA A 258 -6.93 -21.47 -31.35
N THR A 259 -7.68 -20.53 -31.95
CA THR A 259 -7.19 -19.18 -32.28
C THR A 259 -6.77 -18.41 -31.03
N GLY A 260 -6.01 -17.31 -31.18
CA GLY A 260 -5.60 -16.48 -30.04
C GLY A 260 -6.78 -15.96 -29.20
N ARG A 261 -7.87 -15.57 -29.86
CA ARG A 261 -9.11 -15.13 -29.19
C ARG A 261 -9.80 -16.27 -28.47
N GLN A 262 -9.87 -17.46 -29.08
CA GLN A 262 -10.42 -18.65 -28.43
C GLN A 262 -9.58 -19.02 -27.21
N ARG A 263 -8.25 -19.16 -27.35
CA ARG A 263 -7.33 -19.44 -26.23
C ARG A 263 -7.44 -18.44 -25.09
N LEU A 264 -7.61 -17.15 -25.41
CA LEU A 264 -7.83 -16.11 -24.39
C LEU A 264 -9.13 -16.34 -23.63
N LEU A 265 -10.25 -16.51 -24.35
CA LEU A 265 -11.60 -16.57 -23.75
C LEU A 265 -11.89 -17.92 -23.08
N THR A 266 -11.37 -19.03 -23.61
CA THR A 266 -11.71 -20.39 -23.14
C THR A 266 -10.66 -21.00 -22.22
N ALA A 267 -9.42 -20.53 -22.23
CA ALA A 267 -8.34 -21.06 -21.38
C ALA A 267 -7.76 -20.00 -20.44
N ARG A 268 -7.15 -18.93 -20.98
CA ARG A 268 -6.39 -17.97 -20.15
C ARG A 268 -7.25 -17.21 -19.13
N LEU A 269 -8.35 -16.59 -19.56
CA LEU A 269 -9.22 -15.83 -18.66
C LEU A 269 -9.87 -16.73 -17.58
N PRO A 270 -10.41 -17.92 -17.92
CA PRO A 270 -10.91 -18.86 -16.91
C PRO A 270 -9.86 -19.28 -15.88
N LEU A 271 -8.62 -19.53 -16.30
CA LEU A 271 -7.52 -19.90 -15.41
C LEU A 271 -7.08 -18.72 -14.52
N ALA A 272 -7.04 -17.50 -15.06
CA ALA A 272 -6.65 -16.28 -14.37
C ALA A 272 -7.72 -15.68 -13.46
N ARG A 273 -8.92 -16.30 -13.35
CA ARG A 273 -10.08 -15.72 -12.65
C ARG A 273 -9.78 -15.34 -11.20
N LYS A 274 -8.96 -16.12 -10.50
CA LYS A 274 -8.64 -15.89 -9.08
C LYS A 274 -7.79 -14.62 -8.93
N GLU A 275 -6.80 -14.46 -9.79
CA GLU A 275 -5.93 -13.29 -9.84
C GLU A 275 -6.70 -12.05 -10.27
N LEU A 276 -7.63 -12.16 -11.23
CA LEU A 276 -8.52 -11.06 -11.63
C LEU A 276 -9.37 -10.58 -10.45
N LEU A 277 -9.99 -11.51 -9.70
CA LEU A 277 -10.81 -11.19 -8.54
C LEU A 277 -10.00 -10.60 -7.39
N LEU A 278 -8.78 -11.10 -7.17
CA LEU A 278 -7.84 -10.48 -6.26
C LEU A 278 -7.51 -9.06 -6.71
N GLY A 279 -7.33 -8.84 -8.02
CA GLY A 279 -7.14 -7.52 -8.64
C GLY A 279 -8.28 -6.56 -8.30
N VAL A 280 -9.52 -6.98 -8.51
CA VAL A 280 -10.71 -6.20 -8.15
C VAL A 280 -10.72 -5.86 -6.67
N ASN A 281 -10.44 -6.84 -5.80
CA ASN A 281 -10.41 -6.60 -4.35
C ASN A 281 -9.34 -5.56 -3.97
N GLN A 282 -8.13 -5.67 -4.53
CA GLN A 282 -7.06 -4.70 -4.26
C GLN A 282 -7.39 -3.29 -4.78
N SER A 283 -8.04 -3.20 -5.95
CA SER A 283 -8.52 -1.91 -6.47
C SER A 283 -9.59 -1.28 -5.57
N ILE A 284 -10.52 -2.07 -5.02
CA ILE A 284 -11.49 -1.58 -4.03
C ILE A 284 -10.78 -1.02 -2.80
N MET A 285 -9.83 -1.77 -2.24
CA MET A 285 -9.12 -1.36 -1.03
C MET A 285 -8.29 -0.09 -1.25
N MET A 286 -7.57 0.01 -2.38
CA MET A 286 -6.82 1.22 -2.73
C MET A 286 -7.73 2.41 -2.99
N ALA A 287 -8.85 2.20 -3.71
CA ALA A 287 -9.80 3.28 -3.98
C ALA A 287 -10.40 3.84 -2.69
N LEU A 288 -10.70 2.99 -1.70
CA LEU A 288 -11.25 3.43 -0.42
C LEU A 288 -10.23 4.22 0.39
N GLY A 289 -8.98 3.77 0.42
CA GLY A 289 -7.89 4.53 1.05
C GLY A 289 -7.74 5.92 0.41
N MET A 290 -7.88 6.00 -0.91
CA MET A 290 -7.81 7.26 -1.65
C MET A 290 -9.03 8.16 -1.45
N ALA A 291 -10.22 7.61 -1.18
CA ALA A 291 -11.45 8.41 -1.00
C ALA A 291 -11.33 9.46 0.12
N VAL A 292 -10.54 9.16 1.17
CA VAL A 292 -10.27 10.10 2.29
C VAL A 292 -9.21 11.14 1.94
N ILE A 293 -8.31 10.83 1.01
CA ILE A 293 -7.34 11.82 0.52
C ILE A 293 -8.01 12.73 -0.51
N ALA A 294 -8.88 12.16 -1.35
CA ALA A 294 -9.61 12.87 -2.39
C ALA A 294 -10.65 13.87 -1.83
N SER A 295 -11.11 13.73 -0.59
CA SER A 295 -11.98 14.74 0.05
C SER A 295 -11.30 16.09 0.22
N VAL A 296 -9.97 16.14 0.34
CA VAL A 296 -9.20 17.40 0.41
C VAL A 296 -9.45 18.27 -0.83
N ILE A 297 -9.82 17.66 -1.96
CA ILE A 297 -10.11 18.34 -3.23
C ILE A 297 -11.61 18.37 -3.57
N GLY A 298 -12.48 18.27 -2.57
CA GLY A 298 -13.93 18.48 -2.74
C GLY A 298 -14.70 17.26 -3.26
N ALA A 299 -14.25 16.05 -2.95
CA ALA A 299 -14.95 14.82 -3.31
C ALA A 299 -16.30 14.63 -2.58
N GLY A 300 -16.46 15.19 -1.38
CA GLY A 300 -17.62 14.92 -0.54
C GLY A 300 -17.47 13.68 0.35
N GLY A 301 -18.51 13.42 1.13
CA GLY A 301 -18.66 12.16 1.84
C GLY A 301 -17.92 12.06 3.17
N LEU A 302 -17.60 10.83 3.57
CA LEU A 302 -16.93 10.52 4.83
C LEU A 302 -15.56 11.16 4.95
N GLY A 303 -14.83 11.26 3.83
CA GLY A 303 -13.51 11.89 3.80
C GLY A 303 -13.55 13.36 4.22
N ASP A 304 -14.56 14.12 3.79
CA ASP A 304 -14.70 15.54 4.16
C ASP A 304 -14.88 15.70 5.67
N ARG A 305 -15.64 14.80 6.31
CA ARG A 305 -15.88 14.81 7.76
C ARG A 305 -14.61 14.48 8.54
N VAL A 306 -13.81 13.53 8.05
CA VAL A 306 -12.49 13.23 8.63
C VAL A 306 -11.53 14.41 8.46
N TYR A 307 -11.53 15.05 7.30
CA TYR A 307 -10.67 16.22 7.04
C TYR A 307 -11.03 17.41 7.94
N GLN A 308 -12.33 17.71 8.08
CA GLN A 308 -12.82 18.75 9.00
C GLN A 308 -12.43 18.45 10.45
N ALA A 309 -12.62 17.21 10.90
CA ALA A 309 -12.22 16.77 12.22
C ALA A 309 -10.70 16.87 12.45
N LEU A 310 -9.88 16.65 11.40
CA LEU A 310 -8.44 16.87 11.49
C LEU A 310 -8.10 18.35 11.64
N ALA A 311 -8.73 19.21 10.85
CA ALA A 311 -8.48 20.64 10.90
C ALA A 311 -8.85 21.27 12.25
N SER A 312 -9.86 20.73 12.94
CA SER A 312 -10.28 21.17 14.28
C SER A 312 -9.67 20.34 15.43
N VAL A 313 -8.87 19.30 15.12
CA VAL A 313 -8.33 18.32 16.09
C VAL A 313 -9.43 17.68 16.95
N ASP A 314 -10.59 17.38 16.35
CA ASP A 314 -11.74 16.76 17.02
C ASP A 314 -11.69 15.22 16.86
N VAL A 315 -11.23 14.53 17.90
CA VAL A 315 -11.05 13.07 17.89
C VAL A 315 -12.41 12.33 17.84
N GLY A 316 -13.43 12.87 18.50
CA GLY A 316 -14.77 12.29 18.55
C GLY A 316 -15.43 12.30 17.18
N ALA A 317 -15.43 13.46 16.51
CA ALA A 317 -15.93 13.60 15.14
C ALA A 317 -15.12 12.75 14.15
N ALA A 318 -13.80 12.67 14.35
CA ALA A 318 -12.93 11.82 13.56
C ALA A 318 -13.28 10.34 13.67
N LEU A 319 -13.54 9.86 14.89
CA LEU A 319 -13.92 8.46 15.13
C LEU A 319 -15.30 8.18 14.54
N ALA A 320 -16.27 9.09 14.76
CA ALA A 320 -17.62 8.99 14.21
C ALA A 320 -17.60 8.88 12.67
N ALA A 321 -16.70 9.60 12.00
CA ALA A 321 -16.51 9.52 10.55
C ALA A 321 -15.62 8.35 10.10
N GLY A 322 -14.60 7.99 10.88
CA GLY A 322 -13.65 6.94 10.58
C GLY A 322 -14.23 5.53 10.66
N VAL A 323 -15.11 5.27 11.63
CA VAL A 323 -15.76 3.95 11.80
C VAL A 323 -16.58 3.56 10.56
N PRO A 324 -17.46 4.39 9.99
CA PRO A 324 -18.14 4.11 8.73
C PRO A 324 -17.21 3.76 7.57
N ILE A 325 -16.05 4.41 7.46
CA ILE A 325 -15.07 4.12 6.40
C ILE A 325 -14.52 2.70 6.58
N VAL A 326 -14.15 2.32 7.80
CA VAL A 326 -13.67 0.96 8.13
C VAL A 326 -14.77 -0.08 7.86
N LEU A 327 -16.00 0.19 8.31
CA LEU A 327 -17.13 -0.70 8.11
C LEU A 327 -17.40 -0.91 6.62
N LEU A 328 -17.35 0.16 5.82
CA LEU A 328 -17.48 0.07 4.37
C LEU A 328 -16.35 -0.76 3.76
N ALA A 329 -15.10 -0.57 4.20
CA ALA A 329 -13.95 -1.37 3.79
C ALA A 329 -14.19 -2.86 4.03
N VAL A 330 -14.58 -3.20 5.26
CA VAL A 330 -14.78 -4.58 5.69
C VAL A 330 -15.93 -5.22 4.90
N VAL A 331 -17.04 -4.52 4.70
CA VAL A 331 -18.16 -5.06 3.91
C VAL A 331 -17.75 -5.30 2.46
N LEU A 332 -17.10 -4.32 1.82
CA LEU A 332 -16.69 -4.45 0.42
C LEU A 332 -15.63 -5.54 0.23
N ASP A 333 -14.62 -5.61 1.10
CA ASP A 333 -13.57 -6.64 1.07
C ASP A 333 -14.17 -8.04 1.23
N ARG A 334 -14.96 -8.26 2.29
CA ARG A 334 -15.46 -9.60 2.62
C ARG A 334 -16.47 -10.10 1.59
N VAL A 335 -17.35 -9.23 1.09
CA VAL A 335 -18.33 -9.60 0.05
C VAL A 335 -17.62 -9.90 -1.27
N THR A 336 -16.63 -9.09 -1.67
CA THR A 336 -15.86 -9.31 -2.91
C THR A 336 -15.02 -10.59 -2.83
N ALA A 337 -14.33 -10.82 -1.71
CA ALA A 337 -13.53 -12.02 -1.48
C ALA A 337 -14.39 -13.30 -1.55
N ALA A 338 -15.56 -13.30 -0.88
CA ALA A 338 -16.49 -14.43 -0.92
C ALA A 338 -17.08 -14.67 -2.32
N ALA A 339 -17.31 -13.61 -3.11
CA ALA A 339 -17.69 -13.75 -4.52
C ALA A 339 -16.59 -14.49 -5.32
N GLY A 340 -15.33 -14.15 -5.02
CA GLY A 340 -14.16 -14.75 -5.64
C GLY A 340 -14.05 -16.26 -5.44
N GLU A 341 -14.26 -16.72 -4.20
CA GLU A 341 -14.20 -18.14 -3.86
C GLU A 341 -15.29 -18.97 -4.56
N ARG A 342 -16.49 -18.40 -4.74
CA ARG A 342 -17.64 -19.10 -5.33
C ARG A 342 -17.57 -19.26 -6.84
N LEU A 343 -16.88 -18.36 -7.55
CA LEU A 343 -16.69 -18.44 -9.01
C LEU A 343 -15.95 -19.72 -9.46
N GLY A 344 -15.36 -20.47 -8.52
CA GLY A 344 -14.78 -21.80 -8.72
C GLY A 344 -15.78 -22.96 -8.81
N THR A 345 -17.03 -22.76 -8.37
CA THR A 345 -18.04 -23.82 -8.24
C THR A 345 -19.07 -23.75 -9.36
N ALA A 346 -19.58 -24.90 -9.82
CA ALA A 346 -20.60 -24.94 -10.86
C ALA A 346 -21.85 -24.15 -10.42
N PRO A 347 -22.45 -23.31 -11.29
CA PRO A 347 -23.63 -22.53 -10.92
C PRO A 347 -24.78 -23.46 -10.53
N ALA A 348 -25.31 -23.29 -9.32
CA ALA A 348 -26.47 -24.03 -8.87
C ALA A 348 -27.69 -23.74 -9.76
N HIS A 349 -28.43 -24.80 -10.14
CA HIS A 349 -29.71 -24.68 -10.85
C HIS A 349 -30.66 -23.74 -10.07
N GLY A 350 -31.30 -22.79 -10.77
CA GLY A 350 -32.20 -21.79 -10.17
C GLY A 350 -31.56 -20.48 -9.69
N SER A 351 -30.29 -20.20 -10.01
CA SER A 351 -29.60 -18.99 -9.54
C SER A 351 -30.26 -17.67 -9.99
N ARG A 352 -30.83 -17.62 -11.21
CA ARG A 352 -31.51 -16.43 -11.77
C ARG A 352 -32.77 -16.07 -11.00
N LEU A 353 -33.63 -17.05 -10.72
CA LEU A 353 -34.85 -16.85 -9.92
C LEU A 353 -34.51 -16.30 -8.53
N ARG A 354 -33.50 -16.88 -7.88
CA ARG A 354 -33.05 -16.41 -6.55
C ARG A 354 -32.47 -14.99 -6.58
N TRP A 355 -31.92 -14.51 -7.69
CA TRP A 355 -31.45 -13.13 -7.85
C TRP A 355 -32.64 -12.19 -8.10
N ALA A 356 -33.61 -12.62 -8.89
CA ALA A 356 -34.87 -11.89 -9.08
C ALA A 356 -35.63 -11.72 -7.76
N VAL A 357 -35.70 -12.76 -6.92
CA VAL A 357 -36.33 -12.68 -5.59
C VAL A 357 -35.59 -11.70 -4.68
N ALA A 358 -34.25 -11.71 -4.67
CA ALA A 358 -33.48 -10.75 -3.87
C ALA A 358 -33.71 -9.30 -4.35
N LEU A 359 -33.73 -9.07 -5.66
CA LEU A 359 -34.04 -7.75 -6.23
C LEU A 359 -35.47 -7.31 -5.91
N ALA A 360 -36.45 -8.21 -6.02
CA ALA A 360 -37.84 -7.93 -5.68
C ALA A 360 -38.01 -7.61 -4.19
N ALA A 361 -37.31 -8.32 -3.30
CA ALA A 361 -37.32 -8.04 -1.87
C ALA A 361 -36.70 -6.67 -1.55
N THR A 362 -35.56 -6.33 -2.16
CA THR A 362 -34.97 -4.99 -2.05
C THR A 362 -35.92 -3.90 -2.53
N ALA A 363 -36.54 -4.10 -3.70
CA ALA A 363 -37.50 -3.16 -4.26
C ALA A 363 -38.73 -3.00 -3.36
N ALA A 364 -39.26 -4.09 -2.80
CA ALA A 364 -40.37 -4.05 -1.86
C ALA A 364 -40.04 -3.24 -0.59
N VAL A 365 -38.84 -3.44 0.00
CA VAL A 365 -38.38 -2.67 1.16
C VAL A 365 -38.19 -1.20 0.81
N ALA A 366 -37.59 -0.90 -0.34
CA ALA A 366 -37.40 0.48 -0.79
C ALA A 366 -38.75 1.19 -1.03
N VAL A 367 -39.70 0.52 -1.68
CA VAL A 367 -41.06 1.05 -1.91
C VAL A 367 -41.79 1.24 -0.58
N ALA A 368 -41.71 0.29 0.35
CA ALA A 368 -42.31 0.43 1.67
C ALA A 368 -41.73 1.63 2.45
N GLY A 369 -40.40 1.80 2.43
CA GLY A 369 -39.73 2.96 3.04
C GLY A 369 -40.16 4.29 2.41
N ARG A 370 -40.34 4.31 1.09
CA ARG A 370 -40.85 5.47 0.35
C ARG A 370 -42.32 5.78 0.70
N LEU A 371 -43.18 4.76 0.78
CA LEU A 371 -44.59 4.92 1.16
C LEU A 371 -44.75 5.38 2.61
N ALA A 372 -43.81 5.03 3.48
CA ALA A 372 -43.76 5.47 4.87
C ALA A 372 -43.13 6.87 5.05
N ASP A 373 -42.69 7.52 3.97
CA ASP A 373 -41.93 8.78 3.97
C ASP A 373 -40.67 8.77 4.87
N ARG A 374 -40.00 7.61 4.93
CA ARG A 374 -38.78 7.38 5.74
C ARG A 374 -37.58 7.04 4.87
N LEU A 375 -37.25 7.93 3.93
CA LEU A 375 -36.11 7.76 3.04
C LEU A 375 -34.78 8.07 3.71
N THR A 376 -34.74 9.06 4.58
CA THR A 376 -33.56 9.45 5.35
C THR A 376 -33.48 8.68 6.66
N TRP A 377 -32.26 8.56 7.18
CA TRP A 377 -32.05 8.01 8.51
C TRP A 377 -32.75 8.91 9.55
N PRO A 378 -33.49 8.35 10.53
CA PRO A 378 -34.14 9.16 11.56
C PRO A 378 -33.12 9.81 12.50
N ASP A 379 -33.18 11.14 12.67
CA ASP A 379 -32.24 11.87 13.53
C ASP A 379 -32.33 11.42 15.00
N THR A 380 -33.52 11.00 15.46
CA THR A 380 -33.73 10.48 16.82
C THR A 380 -33.05 9.14 17.08
N TRP A 381 -32.60 8.43 16.03
CA TRP A 381 -31.86 7.18 16.17
C TRP A 381 -30.35 7.40 16.18
N THR A 382 -29.89 8.64 16.01
CA THR A 382 -28.47 8.94 16.04
C THR A 382 -27.91 8.87 17.46
N LEU A 383 -26.71 8.33 17.58
CA LEU A 383 -25.94 8.20 18.80
C LEU A 383 -24.76 9.15 18.70
N ASP A 384 -24.68 10.12 19.61
CA ASP A 384 -23.53 11.00 19.71
C ASP A 384 -22.37 10.27 20.39
N VAL A 385 -21.52 9.65 19.58
CA VAL A 385 -20.27 9.03 20.04
C VAL A 385 -19.15 10.06 20.15
N ALA A 386 -19.30 11.25 19.55
CA ALA A 386 -18.25 12.25 19.56
C ALA A 386 -18.07 12.85 20.96
N GLU A 387 -19.15 13.21 21.65
CA GLU A 387 -19.09 13.82 22.98
C GLU A 387 -18.40 12.90 24.03
N PRO A 388 -18.76 11.61 24.20
CA PRO A 388 -18.08 10.74 25.14
C PRO A 388 -16.59 10.52 24.80
N VAL A 389 -16.26 10.46 23.50
CA VAL A 389 -14.88 10.28 23.04
C VAL A 389 -14.06 11.54 23.30
N ASN A 390 -14.61 12.72 23.00
CA ASN A 390 -13.97 13.99 23.28
C ASN A 390 -13.77 14.19 24.78
N THR A 391 -14.76 13.84 25.61
CA THR A 391 -14.61 13.87 27.07
C THR A 391 -13.47 12.96 27.55
N ALA A 392 -13.34 11.76 26.97
CA ALA A 392 -12.23 10.86 27.29
C ALA A 392 -10.88 11.41 26.81
N VAL A 393 -10.85 12.05 25.65
CA VAL A 393 -9.65 12.70 25.10
C VAL A 393 -9.24 13.91 25.91
N ASP A 394 -10.18 14.75 26.33
CA ASP A 394 -9.97 15.90 27.21
C ASP A 394 -9.43 15.45 28.57
N TRP A 395 -9.95 14.34 29.10
CA TRP A 395 -9.38 13.72 30.29
C TRP A 395 -7.92 13.28 30.05
N MET A 396 -7.64 12.63 28.92
CA MET A 396 -6.28 12.19 28.58
C MET A 396 -5.33 13.38 28.37
N THR A 397 -5.75 14.44 27.68
CA THR A 397 -4.91 15.63 27.49
C THR A 397 -4.70 16.34 28.82
N ALA A 398 -5.72 16.46 29.68
CA ALA A 398 -5.56 17.07 31.00
C ALA A 398 -4.58 16.33 31.93
N HIS A 399 -4.47 14.99 31.81
CA HIS A 399 -3.68 14.18 32.74
C HIS A 399 -2.40 13.59 32.16
N LEU A 400 -2.30 13.44 30.83
CA LEU A 400 -1.18 12.78 30.16
C LEU A 400 -0.35 13.74 29.31
N TYR A 401 -0.90 14.90 28.91
CA TYR A 401 -0.20 15.82 28.00
C TYR A 401 1.04 16.45 28.61
N SER A 402 0.91 16.98 29.84
CA SER A 402 1.97 17.64 30.59
C SER A 402 1.84 17.36 32.09
N GLY A 403 2.91 17.62 32.85
CA GLY A 403 2.85 17.56 34.32
C GLY A 403 2.73 16.16 34.93
N VAL A 404 2.98 15.10 34.16
CA VAL A 404 3.02 13.72 34.67
C VAL A 404 4.26 13.53 35.55
N PRO A 405 4.11 13.22 36.85
CA PRO A 405 5.26 13.08 37.74
C PRO A 405 6.23 11.98 37.29
N PHE A 406 7.53 12.22 37.45
CA PHE A 406 8.65 11.30 37.18
C PHE A 406 8.90 10.90 35.71
N VAL A 407 7.85 10.77 34.89
CA VAL A 407 7.95 10.24 33.53
C VAL A 407 7.79 11.32 32.46
N GLY A 408 7.24 12.49 32.80
CA GLY A 408 6.93 13.55 31.83
C GLY A 408 5.68 13.24 31.01
N GLY A 409 4.96 14.29 30.58
CA GLY A 409 3.77 14.14 29.75
C GLY A 409 4.11 13.81 28.30
N THR A 410 3.12 13.43 27.50
CA THR A 410 3.30 13.09 26.09
C THR A 410 3.92 14.23 25.27
N ALA A 411 3.70 15.50 25.64
CA ALA A 411 4.38 16.65 25.05
C ALA A 411 5.89 16.67 25.37
N ASP A 412 6.27 16.34 26.61
CA ASP A 412 7.68 16.25 27.03
C ASP A 412 8.39 15.11 26.29
N TRP A 413 7.71 13.98 26.11
CA TRP A 413 8.20 12.85 25.30
C TRP A 413 8.36 13.24 23.83
N ALA A 414 7.40 13.97 23.27
CA ALA A 414 7.48 14.46 21.89
C ALA A 414 8.66 15.43 21.69
N ALA A 415 8.84 16.37 22.63
CA ALA A 415 9.94 17.32 22.63
C ALA A 415 11.29 16.63 22.83
N GLY A 416 11.36 15.67 23.75
CA GLY A 416 12.54 14.83 24.02
C GLY A 416 12.91 13.99 22.81
N PHE A 417 11.96 13.29 22.19
CA PHE A 417 12.19 12.52 20.98
C PHE A 417 12.67 13.41 19.82
N THR A 418 12.07 14.59 19.67
CA THR A 418 12.52 15.54 18.64
C THR A 418 13.95 16.02 18.91
N THR A 419 14.25 16.39 20.15
CA THR A 419 15.54 16.99 20.51
C THR A 419 16.67 15.97 20.60
N TRP A 420 16.38 14.75 21.06
CA TRP A 420 17.39 13.73 21.40
C TRP A 420 17.50 12.64 20.34
N VAL A 421 16.50 12.47 19.48
CA VAL A 421 16.51 11.46 18.40
C VAL A 421 16.46 12.13 17.04
N LEU A 422 15.45 12.96 16.76
CA LEU A 422 15.27 13.52 15.42
C LEU A 422 16.33 14.57 15.06
N ASN A 423 16.59 15.54 15.93
CA ASN A 423 17.58 16.59 15.67
C ASN A 423 18.99 16.01 15.47
N PRO A 424 19.53 15.15 16.36
CA PRO A 424 20.87 14.61 16.14
C PRO A 424 20.98 13.74 14.88
N LEU A 425 19.93 13.01 14.55
CA LEU A 425 19.88 12.21 13.32
C LEU A 425 19.84 13.11 12.07
N ARG A 426 18.99 14.14 12.07
CA ARG A 426 18.91 15.14 11.00
C ARG A 426 20.24 15.88 10.86
N ASP A 427 20.74 16.44 11.95
CA ASP A 427 21.96 17.25 11.97
C ASP A 427 23.16 16.38 11.54
N GLY A 428 23.21 15.11 11.95
CA GLY A 428 24.20 14.16 11.47
C GLY A 428 24.11 13.87 9.98
N LEU A 429 22.90 13.74 9.41
CA LEU A 429 22.70 13.56 7.97
C LEU A 429 23.05 14.82 7.17
N GLN A 430 22.75 16.02 7.70
CA GLN A 430 23.04 17.30 7.05
C GLN A 430 24.49 17.73 7.21
N TRP A 431 25.18 17.27 8.27
CA TRP A 431 26.61 17.48 8.46
C TRP A 431 27.45 16.71 7.44
N LEU A 432 26.94 15.56 6.98
CA LEU A 432 27.57 14.77 5.93
C LEU A 432 27.51 15.53 4.59
N PRO A 433 28.66 15.76 3.92
CA PRO A 433 28.67 16.34 2.58
C PRO A 433 27.84 15.51 1.61
N TRP A 434 27.17 16.15 0.64
CA TRP A 434 26.27 15.45 -0.31
C TRP A 434 26.91 14.21 -0.97
N TRP A 435 28.19 14.30 -1.35
CA TRP A 435 28.92 13.20 -2.01
C TRP A 435 29.13 12.02 -1.04
N SER A 436 29.29 12.28 0.25
CA SER A 436 29.45 11.25 1.27
C SER A 436 28.14 10.49 1.53
N VAL A 437 27.00 11.19 1.47
CA VAL A 437 25.66 10.59 1.55
C VAL A 437 25.45 9.66 0.36
N LEU A 438 25.77 10.12 -0.87
CA LEU A 438 25.69 9.28 -2.07
C LEU A 438 26.59 8.05 -1.99
N LEU A 439 27.83 8.19 -1.53
CA LEU A 439 28.75 7.06 -1.35
C LEU A 439 28.22 6.07 -0.31
N THR A 440 27.66 6.56 0.78
CA THR A 440 27.07 5.73 1.84
C THR A 440 25.87 4.94 1.31
N VAL A 441 24.96 5.59 0.60
CA VAL A 441 23.82 4.96 -0.09
C VAL A 441 24.31 3.89 -1.08
N GLY A 442 25.29 4.22 -1.91
CA GLY A 442 25.88 3.30 -2.88
C GLY A 442 26.52 2.09 -2.23
N ALA A 443 27.29 2.29 -1.16
CA ALA A 443 27.91 1.21 -0.40
C ALA A 443 26.87 0.27 0.23
N LEU A 444 25.85 0.82 0.89
CA LEU A 444 24.76 0.03 1.48
C LEU A 444 24.01 -0.79 0.42
N ALA A 445 23.66 -0.17 -0.71
CA ALA A 445 22.99 -0.84 -1.81
C ALA A 445 23.87 -1.91 -2.49
N LEU A 446 25.20 -1.73 -2.54
CA LEU A 446 26.14 -2.75 -3.04
C LEU A 446 26.30 -3.94 -2.10
N LEU A 447 26.24 -3.70 -0.78
CA LEU A 447 26.32 -4.73 0.25
C LEU A 447 25.11 -5.66 0.20
N ILE A 448 23.93 -5.10 -0.02
CA ILE A 448 22.65 -5.83 0.03
C ILE A 448 22.28 -6.41 -1.35
N GLY A 449 22.59 -5.69 -2.43
CA GLY A 449 22.16 -6.04 -3.78
C GLY A 449 23.30 -6.22 -4.79
N THR A 450 23.11 -5.57 -5.94
CA THR A 450 23.99 -5.62 -7.11
C THR A 450 24.50 -4.23 -7.46
N TRP A 451 25.46 -4.12 -8.37
CA TRP A 451 25.92 -2.81 -8.84
C TRP A 451 24.78 -1.98 -9.44
N ARG A 452 23.81 -2.63 -10.10
CA ARG A 452 22.64 -1.96 -10.66
C ARG A 452 21.77 -1.33 -9.58
N THR A 453 21.55 -2.02 -8.46
CA THR A 453 20.76 -1.46 -7.35
C THR A 453 21.47 -0.29 -6.70
N ALA A 454 22.79 -0.37 -6.58
CA ALA A 454 23.59 0.74 -6.07
C ALA A 454 23.53 1.97 -6.97
N VAL A 455 23.72 1.79 -8.28
CA VAL A 455 23.59 2.89 -9.24
C VAL A 455 22.19 3.49 -9.20
N THR A 456 21.12 2.68 -9.17
CA THR A 456 19.75 3.21 -9.07
C THR A 456 19.51 3.98 -7.77
N ALA A 457 20.05 3.50 -6.64
CA ALA A 457 19.90 4.17 -5.35
C ALA A 457 20.64 5.52 -5.32
N VAL A 458 21.88 5.54 -5.83
CA VAL A 458 22.69 6.76 -5.92
C VAL A 458 22.06 7.76 -6.88
N LEU A 459 21.59 7.33 -8.06
CA LEU A 459 20.93 8.20 -9.01
C LEU A 459 19.60 8.75 -8.47
N ALA A 460 18.83 7.93 -7.76
CA ALA A 460 17.59 8.40 -7.13
C ALA A 460 17.89 9.45 -6.05
N MET A 461 18.86 9.20 -5.17
CA MET A 461 19.27 10.20 -4.16
C MET A 461 19.84 11.46 -4.82
N ALA A 462 20.69 11.33 -5.85
CA ALA A 462 21.23 12.47 -6.59
C ALA A 462 20.14 13.30 -7.29
N ALA A 463 19.11 12.65 -7.83
CA ALA A 463 17.98 13.34 -8.46
C ALA A 463 17.26 14.29 -7.48
N ILE A 464 17.17 13.94 -6.20
CA ILE A 464 16.62 14.84 -5.16
C ILE A 464 17.42 16.13 -5.07
N GLY A 465 18.75 16.02 -5.11
CA GLY A 465 19.64 17.17 -5.10
C GLY A 465 19.50 18.03 -6.36
N VAL A 466 19.43 17.38 -7.52
CA VAL A 466 19.16 18.05 -8.80
C VAL A 466 17.82 18.78 -8.78
N LEU A 467 16.82 18.25 -8.09
CA LEU A 467 15.51 18.90 -7.91
C LEU A 467 15.54 20.11 -6.94
N GLY A 468 16.67 20.41 -6.30
CA GLY A 468 16.81 21.55 -5.39
C GLY A 468 16.22 21.36 -4.00
N VAL A 469 15.73 20.17 -3.66
CA VAL A 469 15.03 19.88 -2.38
C VAL A 469 15.83 18.93 -1.47
N TRP A 470 17.16 19.07 -1.48
CA TRP A 470 18.08 18.21 -0.72
C TRP A 470 17.84 18.26 0.80
N ASP A 471 17.78 19.45 1.39
CA ASP A 471 17.64 19.60 2.84
C ASP A 471 16.26 19.14 3.36
N PRO A 472 15.13 19.53 2.71
CA PRO A 472 13.81 18.96 3.05
C PRO A 472 13.75 17.43 2.89
N ALA A 473 14.49 16.87 1.93
CA ALA A 473 14.56 15.42 1.77
C ALA A 473 15.36 14.73 2.88
N LEU A 474 16.46 15.33 3.35
CA LEU A 474 17.19 14.82 4.50
C LEU A 474 16.39 14.95 5.81
N ASP A 475 15.60 16.02 5.95
CA ASP A 475 14.64 16.15 7.05
C ASP A 475 13.62 15.01 7.03
N THR A 476 13.06 14.71 5.85
CA THR A 476 12.11 13.60 5.68
C THR A 476 12.79 12.26 5.96
N LEU A 477 14.00 12.05 5.45
CA LEU A 477 14.79 10.83 5.66
C LEU A 477 15.06 10.61 7.16
N SER A 478 15.40 11.65 7.91
CA SER A 478 15.64 11.54 9.36
C SER A 478 14.38 11.05 10.10
N GLN A 479 13.21 11.60 9.77
CA GLN A 479 11.94 11.19 10.36
C GLN A 479 11.59 9.75 10.00
N VAL A 480 11.77 9.37 8.73
CA VAL A 480 11.53 8.01 8.25
C VAL A 480 12.45 7.00 8.92
N LEU A 481 13.75 7.28 9.01
CA LEU A 481 14.72 6.38 9.66
C LEU A 481 14.40 6.18 11.14
N ALA A 482 14.08 7.26 11.87
CA ALA A 482 13.69 7.17 13.28
C ALA A 482 12.39 6.37 13.45
N ALA A 483 11.36 6.67 12.66
CA ALA A 483 10.08 5.96 12.68
C ALA A 483 10.22 4.47 12.32
N VAL A 484 11.04 4.14 11.30
CA VAL A 484 11.35 2.75 10.92
C VAL A 484 12.07 2.04 12.06
N ALA A 485 13.06 2.65 12.70
CA ALA A 485 13.78 2.03 13.80
C ALA A 485 12.83 1.65 14.96
N VAL A 486 11.96 2.57 15.36
CA VAL A 486 10.95 2.32 16.40
C VAL A 486 9.95 1.24 15.97
N THR A 487 9.44 1.33 14.74
CA THR A 487 8.47 0.37 14.18
C THR A 487 9.04 -1.04 14.12
N LEU A 488 10.29 -1.19 13.70
CA LEU A 488 10.94 -2.50 13.61
C LEU A 488 11.26 -3.07 14.99
N LEU A 489 11.73 -2.24 15.92
CA LEU A 489 12.00 -2.67 17.28
C LEU A 489 10.73 -3.20 17.94
N LEU A 490 9.65 -2.43 17.92
CA LEU A 490 8.38 -2.81 18.51
C LEU A 490 7.70 -3.94 17.73
N GLY A 491 7.65 -3.83 16.41
CA GLY A 491 6.93 -4.76 15.54
C GLY A 491 7.56 -6.14 15.48
N VAL A 492 8.90 -6.23 15.44
CA VAL A 492 9.59 -7.52 15.49
C VAL A 492 9.45 -8.14 16.89
N ALA A 493 9.60 -7.35 17.96
CA ALA A 493 9.42 -7.86 19.32
C ALA A 493 8.00 -8.40 19.57
N LEU A 494 6.98 -7.62 19.25
CA LEU A 494 5.57 -8.02 19.35
C LEU A 494 5.24 -9.18 18.40
N GLY A 495 5.82 -9.21 17.20
CA GLY A 495 5.66 -10.29 16.24
C GLY A 495 6.22 -11.63 16.74
N ILE A 496 7.42 -11.62 17.31
CA ILE A 496 8.02 -12.79 17.95
C ILE A 496 7.20 -13.22 19.18
N ALA A 497 6.77 -12.27 20.02
CA ALA A 497 5.94 -12.56 21.19
C ALA A 497 4.60 -13.22 20.78
N ALA A 498 3.93 -12.66 19.76
CA ALA A 498 2.72 -13.21 19.20
C ALA A 498 2.94 -14.59 18.57
N ALA A 499 4.08 -14.81 17.90
CA ALA A 499 4.42 -16.11 17.32
C ALA A 499 4.48 -17.22 18.37
N ARG A 500 5.11 -16.94 19.52
CA ARG A 500 5.29 -17.91 20.61
C ARG A 500 4.06 -18.12 21.48
N SER A 501 3.20 -17.10 21.63
CA SER A 501 1.99 -17.19 22.44
C SER A 501 0.73 -17.12 21.58
N THR A 502 0.02 -18.25 21.46
CA THR A 502 -1.25 -18.32 20.74
C THR A 502 -2.32 -17.42 21.38
N ARG A 503 -2.28 -17.21 22.71
CA ARG A 503 -3.18 -16.31 23.43
C ARG A 503 -2.90 -14.85 23.07
N LEU A 504 -1.64 -14.41 23.17
CA LEU A 504 -1.26 -13.05 22.79
C LEU A 504 -1.54 -12.79 21.30
N GLY A 505 -1.22 -13.75 20.45
CA GLY A 505 -1.50 -13.66 19.02
C GLY A 505 -2.99 -13.66 18.66
N ARG A 506 -3.89 -14.14 19.53
CA ARG A 506 -5.35 -13.98 19.37
C ARG A 506 -5.83 -12.63 19.89
N ALA A 507 -5.29 -12.17 21.03
CA ALA A 507 -5.63 -10.88 21.63
C ALA A 507 -5.18 -9.69 20.76
N LEU A 508 -4.01 -9.76 20.12
CA LEU A 508 -3.49 -8.68 19.28
C LEU A 508 -4.20 -8.57 17.92
N ARG A 509 -4.76 -9.66 17.37
CA ARG A 509 -5.34 -9.66 16.01
C ARG A 509 -6.36 -8.56 15.78
N PRO A 510 -7.41 -8.39 16.62
CA PRO A 510 -8.40 -7.34 16.42
C PRO A 510 -7.78 -5.93 16.45
N VAL A 511 -6.85 -5.68 17.37
CA VAL A 511 -6.17 -4.37 17.48
C VAL A 511 -5.37 -4.07 16.21
N LEU A 512 -4.59 -5.05 15.74
CA LEU A 512 -3.82 -4.92 14.51
C LEU A 512 -4.72 -4.83 13.26
N ASP A 513 -5.90 -5.46 13.26
CA ASP A 513 -6.88 -5.35 12.17
C ASP A 513 -7.45 -3.93 12.13
N VAL A 514 -7.83 -3.36 13.27
CA VAL A 514 -8.30 -1.97 13.35
C VAL A 514 -7.20 -1.02 12.86
N PHE A 515 -5.99 -1.10 13.43
CA PHE A 515 -4.87 -0.22 13.05
C PHE A 515 -4.37 -0.37 11.61
N GLN A 516 -4.78 -1.41 10.90
CA GLN A 516 -4.46 -1.59 9.48
C GLN A 516 -5.61 -1.14 8.57
N THR A 517 -6.83 -1.00 9.09
CA THR A 517 -8.02 -0.72 8.30
C THR A 517 -8.55 0.70 8.46
N MET A 518 -8.26 1.40 9.58
CA MET A 518 -8.62 2.82 9.65
C MET A 518 -7.78 3.64 8.66
N PRO A 519 -8.34 4.69 8.06
CA PRO A 519 -7.58 5.63 7.24
C PRO A 519 -6.50 6.35 8.06
N GLN A 520 -5.38 6.67 7.41
CA GLN A 520 -4.24 7.36 8.03
C GLN A 520 -4.59 8.69 8.73
N PHE A 521 -5.50 9.49 8.16
CA PHE A 521 -5.95 10.75 8.78
C PHE A 521 -6.64 10.55 10.13
N VAL A 522 -7.34 9.42 10.31
CA VAL A 522 -8.05 9.13 11.58
C VAL A 522 -7.04 8.87 12.70
N TYR A 523 -5.84 8.33 12.42
CA TYR A 523 -4.80 8.16 13.45
C TYR A 523 -4.09 9.47 13.79
N LEU A 524 -3.97 10.38 12.83
CA LEU A 524 -3.27 11.65 13.02
C LEU A 524 -3.90 12.46 14.14
N ILE A 525 -5.23 12.48 14.22
CA ILE A 525 -6.00 13.35 15.12
C ILE A 525 -5.75 13.04 16.61
N PRO A 526 -5.96 11.81 17.11
CA PRO A 526 -5.67 11.49 18.51
C PRO A 526 -4.17 11.57 18.82
N VAL A 527 -3.29 11.26 17.86
CA VAL A 527 -1.84 11.40 18.05
C VAL A 527 -1.48 12.87 18.23
N VAL A 528 -2.12 13.78 17.51
CA VAL A 528 -1.86 15.22 17.60
C VAL A 528 -2.48 15.82 18.85
N ALA A 529 -3.68 15.38 19.23
CA ALA A 529 -4.30 15.77 20.50
C ALA A 529 -3.40 15.39 21.69
N LEU A 530 -2.77 14.22 21.66
CA LEU A 530 -1.91 13.75 22.75
C LEU A 530 -0.47 14.25 22.68
N PHE A 531 0.16 14.35 21.51
CA PHE A 531 1.58 14.68 21.39
C PHE A 531 1.85 16.12 20.92
N GLY A 532 0.79 16.88 20.60
CA GLY A 532 0.87 18.20 20.01
C GLY A 532 1.06 18.17 18.49
N VAL A 533 1.32 19.33 17.91
CA VAL A 533 1.63 19.50 16.48
C VAL A 533 3.14 19.46 16.28
N GLY A 534 3.64 18.67 15.32
CA GLY A 534 5.08 18.60 15.04
C GLY A 534 5.60 17.29 14.44
N ARG A 535 6.93 17.20 14.34
CA ARG A 535 7.67 16.04 13.78
C ARG A 535 7.50 14.74 14.57
N ALA A 536 7.55 14.80 15.91
CA ALA A 536 7.37 13.61 16.75
C ALA A 536 5.96 12.99 16.63
N PRO A 537 4.86 13.74 16.69
CA PRO A 537 3.51 13.25 16.38
C PRO A 537 3.40 12.59 14.99
N ALA A 538 3.97 13.21 13.95
CA ALA A 538 4.01 12.64 12.61
C ALA A 538 4.70 11.25 12.58
N VAL A 539 5.85 11.13 13.25
CA VAL A 539 6.57 9.86 13.44
C VAL A 539 5.74 8.85 14.23
N ALA A 540 5.08 9.27 15.32
CA ALA A 540 4.27 8.39 16.14
C ALA A 540 3.08 7.82 15.35
N ALA A 541 2.40 8.63 14.55
CA ALA A 541 1.33 8.16 13.67
C ALA A 541 1.85 7.17 12.61
N ALA A 542 3.02 7.43 12.02
CA ALA A 542 3.65 6.51 11.09
C ALA A 542 3.99 5.16 11.73
N VAL A 543 4.46 5.17 12.98
CA VAL A 543 4.69 3.94 13.77
C VAL A 543 3.38 3.19 13.99
N VAL A 544 2.32 3.84 14.47
CA VAL A 544 1.02 3.20 14.73
C VAL A 544 0.47 2.52 13.47
N TYR A 545 0.58 3.18 12.32
CA TYR A 545 0.09 2.65 11.05
C TYR A 545 0.95 1.50 10.48
N ALA A 546 2.28 1.58 10.59
CA ALA A 546 3.17 0.56 10.02
C ALA A 546 3.35 -0.66 10.92
N LEU A 547 3.14 -0.52 12.23
CA LEU A 547 3.34 -1.57 13.24
C LEU A 547 2.55 -2.86 12.92
N PRO A 548 1.25 -2.84 12.56
CA PRO A 548 0.48 -4.04 12.26
C PRO A 548 1.09 -4.93 11.18
N ALA A 549 1.60 -4.33 10.10
CA ALA A 549 2.20 -5.07 9.00
C ALA A 549 3.48 -5.79 9.46
N VAL A 550 4.36 -5.08 10.18
CA VAL A 550 5.62 -5.64 10.70
C VAL A 550 5.36 -6.78 11.69
N VAL A 551 4.39 -6.59 12.60
CA VAL A 551 4.00 -7.62 13.59
C VAL A 551 3.49 -8.88 12.89
N ARG A 552 2.59 -8.73 11.90
CA ARG A 552 2.00 -9.85 11.16
C ARG A 552 3.04 -10.64 10.38
N ILE A 553 3.86 -9.95 9.58
CA ILE A 553 4.89 -10.59 8.74
C ILE A 553 5.91 -11.30 9.62
N THR A 554 6.36 -10.67 10.70
CA THR A 554 7.28 -11.29 11.67
C THR A 554 6.65 -12.53 12.30
N ALA A 555 5.42 -12.43 12.81
CA ALA A 555 4.75 -13.54 13.47
C ALA A 555 4.50 -14.72 12.52
N GLN A 556 4.15 -14.45 11.26
CA GLN A 556 4.00 -15.46 10.22
C GLN A 556 5.34 -16.09 9.85
N GLY A 557 6.40 -15.29 9.68
CA GLY A 557 7.74 -15.78 9.37
C GLY A 557 8.29 -16.72 10.44
N VAL A 558 8.13 -16.37 11.71
CA VAL A 558 8.59 -17.19 12.84
C VAL A 558 7.77 -18.47 12.99
N ARG A 559 6.44 -18.43 12.75
CA ARG A 559 5.58 -19.63 12.78
C ARG A 559 5.75 -20.53 11.56
N GLY A 560 6.15 -19.97 10.41
CA GLY A 560 6.31 -20.66 9.14
C GLY A 560 7.64 -21.40 8.99
N VAL A 561 8.46 -21.46 10.05
CA VAL A 561 9.70 -22.24 10.09
C VAL A 561 9.37 -23.73 9.99
N ASP A 562 10.19 -24.48 9.24
CA ASP A 562 10.01 -25.92 8.99
C ASP A 562 9.80 -26.72 10.29
N PRO A 563 8.66 -27.43 10.42
CA PRO A 563 8.41 -28.32 11.56
C PRO A 563 9.54 -29.33 11.81
N ALA A 564 10.17 -29.87 10.76
CA ALA A 564 11.24 -30.85 10.89
C ALA A 564 12.49 -30.24 11.54
N ALA A 565 12.85 -29.01 11.18
CA ALA A 565 13.94 -28.28 11.83
C ALA A 565 13.63 -28.01 13.32
N MET A 566 12.36 -27.72 13.63
CA MET A 566 11.90 -27.51 15.01
C MET A 566 11.86 -28.82 15.83
N GLU A 567 11.55 -29.96 15.22
CA GLU A 567 11.63 -31.28 15.87
C GLU A 567 13.08 -31.68 16.13
N SER A 568 13.95 -31.55 15.14
CA SER A 568 15.38 -31.82 15.26
C SER A 568 16.02 -31.01 16.39
N SER A 569 15.74 -29.69 16.44
CA SER A 569 16.26 -28.84 17.52
C SER A 569 15.77 -29.24 18.91
N ARG A 570 14.51 -29.71 19.04
CA ARG A 570 13.97 -30.23 20.30
C ARG A 570 14.63 -31.55 20.71
N SER A 571 14.86 -32.46 19.76
CA SER A 571 15.56 -33.73 20.00
C SER A 571 17.01 -33.54 20.44
N LEU A 572 17.66 -32.44 20.02
CA LEU A 572 19.00 -32.04 20.46
C LEU A 572 19.00 -31.31 21.83
N GLY A 573 17.86 -31.20 22.51
CA GLY A 573 17.76 -30.55 23.82
C GLY A 573 17.82 -29.03 23.79
N ALA A 574 17.59 -28.39 22.63
CA ALA A 574 17.65 -26.93 22.54
C ALA A 574 16.53 -26.26 23.35
N THR A 575 16.91 -25.35 24.25
CA THR A 575 15.97 -24.51 25.01
C THR A 575 15.17 -23.58 24.10
N GLY A 576 14.04 -23.04 24.56
CA GLY A 576 13.22 -22.11 23.76
C GLY A 576 13.98 -20.85 23.29
N ARG A 577 14.99 -20.39 24.06
CA ARG A 577 15.86 -19.28 23.62
C ARG A 577 16.82 -19.74 22.51
N GLN A 578 17.42 -20.93 22.63
CA GLN A 578 18.27 -21.49 21.58
C GLN A 578 17.48 -21.75 20.30
N GLN A 579 16.28 -22.34 20.39
CA GLN A 579 15.39 -22.52 19.24
C GLN A 579 15.07 -21.19 18.55
N LEU A 580 14.76 -20.14 19.32
CA LEU A 580 14.47 -18.83 18.75
C LEU A 580 15.69 -18.23 18.02
N PHE A 581 16.82 -18.08 18.71
CA PHE A 581 17.97 -17.35 18.17
C PHE A 581 18.80 -18.16 17.17
N GLN A 582 18.83 -19.49 17.29
CA GLN A 582 19.70 -20.34 16.47
C GLN A 582 18.96 -21.06 15.34
N VAL A 583 17.63 -21.21 15.42
CA VAL A 583 16.84 -21.92 14.40
C VAL A 583 15.80 -21.01 13.78
N GLN A 584 14.87 -20.47 14.57
CA GLN A 584 13.73 -19.74 14.03
C GLN A 584 14.12 -18.41 13.38
N LEU A 585 14.89 -17.55 14.05
CA LEU A 585 15.28 -16.24 13.49
C LEU A 585 16.17 -16.37 12.25
N PRO A 586 17.17 -17.28 12.21
CA PRO A 586 17.94 -17.52 10.99
C PRO A 586 17.08 -18.01 9.81
N LEU A 587 16.16 -18.96 10.05
CA LEU A 587 15.29 -19.49 9.00
C LEU A 587 14.18 -18.50 8.59
N ALA A 588 13.71 -17.66 9.51
CA ALA A 588 12.72 -16.61 9.26
C ALA A 588 13.33 -15.33 8.64
N ARG A 589 14.65 -15.26 8.44
CA ARG A 589 15.34 -14.06 7.90
C ARG A 589 14.70 -13.49 6.63
N PRO A 590 14.25 -14.27 5.63
CA PRO A 590 13.58 -13.71 4.46
C PRO A 590 12.28 -12.97 4.79
N ALA A 591 11.51 -13.48 5.76
CA ALA A 591 10.30 -12.83 6.23
C ALA A 591 10.61 -11.57 7.06
N LEU A 592 11.67 -11.60 7.87
CA LEU A 592 12.12 -10.41 8.62
C LEU A 592 12.58 -9.29 7.67
N LEU A 593 13.32 -9.62 6.60
CA LEU A 593 13.70 -8.64 5.57
C LEU A 593 12.48 -8.08 4.83
N LEU A 594 11.47 -8.91 4.58
CA LEU A 594 10.19 -8.44 4.05
C LEU A 594 9.49 -7.49 5.02
N ALA A 595 9.51 -7.80 6.33
CA ALA A 595 8.93 -6.93 7.36
C ALA A 595 9.66 -5.57 7.42
N VAL A 596 11.00 -5.55 7.30
CA VAL A 596 11.80 -4.32 7.20
C VAL A 596 11.33 -3.47 6.02
N ASN A 597 11.25 -4.07 4.84
CA ASN A 597 10.82 -3.34 3.65
C ASN A 597 9.39 -2.79 3.78
N GLN A 598 8.45 -3.59 4.27
CA GLN A 598 7.08 -3.13 4.46
C GLN A 598 6.99 -2.02 5.51
N GLY A 599 7.79 -2.11 6.59
CA GLY A 599 7.91 -1.04 7.57
C GLY A 599 8.39 0.26 6.94
N VAL A 600 9.45 0.21 6.12
CA VAL A 600 10.01 1.38 5.41
C VAL A 600 9.00 2.03 4.47
N VAL A 601 8.33 1.23 3.63
CA VAL A 601 7.36 1.75 2.66
C VAL A 601 6.16 2.39 3.36
N LEU A 602 5.59 1.74 4.38
CA LEU A 602 4.42 2.25 5.09
C LEU A 602 4.76 3.48 5.95
N VAL A 603 5.93 3.49 6.60
CA VAL A 603 6.39 4.65 7.36
C VAL A 603 6.59 5.85 6.45
N LEU A 604 7.27 5.69 5.30
CA LEU A 604 7.47 6.78 4.36
C LEU A 604 6.13 7.37 3.89
N ALA A 605 5.16 6.52 3.55
CA ALA A 605 3.84 6.96 3.11
C ALA A 605 3.13 7.85 4.14
N VAL A 606 3.22 7.51 5.44
CA VAL A 606 2.54 8.27 6.50
C VAL A 606 3.33 9.49 6.97
N VAL A 607 4.67 9.42 7.01
CA VAL A 607 5.50 10.59 7.38
C VAL A 607 5.23 11.76 6.45
N VAL A 608 5.04 11.50 5.15
CA VAL A 608 4.67 12.51 4.15
C VAL A 608 3.34 13.19 4.52
N ILE A 609 2.37 12.43 4.99
CA ILE A 609 1.05 12.94 5.38
C ILE A 609 1.13 13.67 6.71
N GLY A 610 2.07 13.29 7.58
CA GLY A 610 2.42 14.02 8.79
C GLY A 610 2.82 15.48 8.54
N GLY A 611 3.19 15.85 7.32
CA GLY A 611 3.36 17.25 6.89
C GLY A 611 2.13 18.13 7.18
N LEU A 612 0.91 17.57 7.10
CA LEU A 612 -0.35 18.26 7.43
C LEU A 612 -0.46 18.65 8.90
N VAL A 613 0.31 18.02 9.79
CA VAL A 613 0.24 18.30 11.23
C VAL A 613 1.59 18.71 11.80
N GLY A 614 2.32 19.51 11.03
CA GLY A 614 3.56 20.12 11.46
C GLY A 614 4.78 19.18 11.40
N GLY A 615 4.69 18.06 10.68
CA GLY A 615 5.86 17.22 10.37
C GLY A 615 6.90 17.92 9.48
N GLY A 616 6.49 18.96 8.74
CA GLY A 616 7.39 19.72 7.86
C GLY A 616 7.93 18.91 6.68
N ALA A 617 9.07 19.34 6.14
CA ALA A 617 9.82 18.65 5.09
C ALA A 617 9.03 18.43 3.78
N LEU A 618 9.42 17.45 2.96
CA LEU A 618 8.79 17.19 1.65
C LEU A 618 7.27 16.94 1.75
N GLY A 619 6.82 16.38 2.87
CA GLY A 619 5.40 16.16 3.12
C GLY A 619 4.60 17.47 3.22
N TYR A 620 5.17 18.46 3.90
CA TYR A 620 4.59 19.80 3.96
C TYR A 620 4.57 20.46 2.57
N ASP A 621 5.67 20.41 1.82
CA ASP A 621 5.76 21.02 0.50
C ASP A 621 4.73 20.44 -0.49
N ALA A 622 4.56 19.11 -0.48
CA ALA A 622 3.56 18.44 -1.32
C ALA A 622 2.12 18.89 -1.01
N VAL A 623 1.80 19.05 0.27
CA VAL A 623 0.48 19.50 0.74
C VAL A 623 0.28 20.99 0.47
N PHE A 624 1.30 21.80 0.73
CA PHE A 624 1.29 23.24 0.51
C PHE A 624 1.09 23.55 -0.98
N GLY A 625 1.82 22.87 -1.87
CA GLY A 625 1.64 22.99 -3.31
C GLY A 625 0.21 22.69 -3.75
N LEU A 626 -0.41 21.63 -3.20
CA LEU A 626 -1.82 21.34 -3.47
C LEU A 626 -2.76 22.44 -2.95
N ALA A 627 -2.56 22.90 -1.72
CA ALA A 627 -3.42 23.89 -1.07
C ALA A 627 -3.35 25.27 -1.75
N GLN A 628 -2.17 25.65 -2.26
CA GLN A 628 -1.96 26.93 -2.96
C GLN A 628 -2.15 26.83 -4.48
N GLY A 629 -2.36 25.62 -5.03
CA GLY A 629 -2.40 25.42 -6.48
C GLY A 629 -1.04 25.57 -7.16
N ASP A 630 0.07 25.52 -6.41
CA ASP A 630 1.43 25.63 -6.92
C ASP A 630 1.96 24.26 -7.39
N LEU A 631 1.87 24.05 -8.70
CA LEU A 631 2.29 22.82 -9.38
C LEU A 631 3.79 22.54 -9.18
N ALA A 632 4.63 23.57 -9.15
CA ALA A 632 6.06 23.41 -9.05
C ALA A 632 6.43 22.80 -7.70
N THR A 633 6.01 23.44 -6.61
CA THR A 633 6.30 22.97 -5.25
C THR A 633 5.73 21.57 -5.03
N GLY A 634 4.46 21.34 -5.40
CA GLY A 634 3.79 20.06 -5.19
C GLY A 634 4.42 18.89 -5.95
N LEU A 635 4.73 19.08 -7.24
CA LEU A 635 5.26 18.02 -8.09
C LEU A 635 6.75 17.73 -7.81
N VAL A 636 7.54 18.76 -7.53
CA VAL A 636 8.96 18.61 -7.15
C VAL A 636 9.08 17.83 -5.84
N ALA A 637 8.30 18.21 -4.82
CA ALA A 637 8.26 17.48 -3.55
C ALA A 637 7.81 16.02 -3.75
N GLY A 638 6.76 15.81 -4.56
CA GLY A 638 6.30 14.48 -4.94
C GLY A 638 7.35 13.60 -5.62
N ALA A 639 8.05 14.15 -6.60
CA ALA A 639 9.14 13.47 -7.31
C ALA A 639 10.31 13.13 -6.36
N ALA A 640 10.65 14.04 -5.46
CA ALA A 640 11.68 13.82 -4.45
C ALA A 640 11.29 12.71 -3.46
N ILE A 641 10.03 12.65 -3.02
CA ILE A 641 9.54 11.56 -2.16
C ILE A 641 9.63 10.20 -2.87
N VAL A 642 9.29 10.14 -4.16
CA VAL A 642 9.45 8.91 -4.96
C VAL A 642 10.91 8.50 -5.04
N CYS A 643 11.81 9.45 -5.30
CA CYS A 643 13.25 9.20 -5.34
C CYS A 643 13.79 8.72 -3.98
N LEU A 644 13.27 9.28 -2.88
CA LEU A 644 13.61 8.85 -1.53
C LEU A 644 13.12 7.43 -1.25
N GLY A 645 11.88 7.12 -1.62
CA GLY A 645 11.29 5.78 -1.52
C GLY A 645 12.05 4.75 -2.35
N LEU A 646 12.44 5.09 -3.59
CA LEU A 646 13.28 4.25 -4.43
C LEU A 646 14.65 4.03 -3.80
N THR A 647 15.26 5.06 -3.21
CA THR A 647 16.55 4.92 -2.53
C THR A 647 16.42 3.94 -1.37
N LEU A 648 15.41 4.13 -0.51
CA LEU A 648 15.11 3.30 0.65
C LEU A 648 14.78 1.85 0.28
N ASP A 649 14.02 1.62 -0.78
CA ASP A 649 13.71 0.29 -1.32
C ASP A 649 15.00 -0.46 -1.75
N ARG A 650 15.88 0.23 -2.49
CA ARG A 650 17.12 -0.38 -3.00
C ARG A 650 18.17 -0.65 -1.92
N VAL A 651 18.19 0.13 -0.84
CA VAL A 651 19.08 -0.10 0.31
C VAL A 651 18.51 -1.08 1.34
N THR A 652 17.28 -1.58 1.16
CA THR A 652 16.68 -2.55 2.11
C THR A 652 16.37 -3.90 1.48
N GLN A 653 16.14 -3.98 0.17
CA GLN A 653 15.82 -5.25 -0.49
C GLN A 653 17.01 -5.91 -1.19
N PRO A 654 17.29 -7.20 -0.92
CA PRO A 654 18.24 -7.96 -1.72
C PRO A 654 17.67 -8.21 -3.12
N THR A 655 18.47 -7.90 -4.15
CA THR A 655 18.12 -8.27 -5.53
C THR A 655 18.04 -9.80 -5.61
N ARG A 656 16.85 -10.37 -5.82
CA ARG A 656 16.73 -11.78 -6.20
C ARG A 656 17.54 -11.98 -7.46
N ARG A 657 18.72 -12.61 -7.35
CA ARG A 657 19.42 -13.16 -8.50
C ARG A 657 18.45 -14.13 -9.14
N ARG A 658 17.96 -13.80 -10.34
CA ARG A 658 17.31 -14.78 -11.20
C ARG A 658 18.31 -15.93 -11.33
N HIS A 659 18.03 -17.07 -10.72
CA HIS A 659 18.65 -18.32 -11.12
C HIS A 659 18.13 -18.61 -12.53
N LEU A 660 18.74 -17.97 -13.52
CA LEU A 660 18.70 -18.37 -14.91
C LEU A 660 19.96 -19.21 -15.12
N ALA A 661 19.82 -20.51 -14.94
CA ALA A 661 20.58 -21.53 -15.63
C ALA A 661 19.91 -22.87 -15.33
N GLY A 662 19.40 -23.51 -16.38
CA GLY A 662 18.88 -24.86 -16.30
C GLY A 662 19.90 -25.81 -15.68
N LYS A 663 19.37 -26.74 -14.88
CA LYS A 663 19.86 -28.11 -14.88
C LYS A 663 18.72 -28.95 -15.40
N GLY A 664 18.69 -29.11 -16.72
CA GLY A 664 18.15 -30.33 -17.30
C GLY A 664 19.17 -31.43 -17.08
N ALA A 665 18.73 -32.50 -16.45
CA ALA A 665 19.09 -33.89 -16.71
C ALA A 665 17.92 -34.73 -16.19
#